data_AF-A0A7Y1XH07-F1
#
_entry.id   AF-A0A7Y1XH07-F1
#
_cell.length_a   1.000
_cell.length_b   1.000
_cell.length_c   1.000
_cell.angle_alpha   90.00
_cell.angle_beta   90.00
_cell.angle_gamma   90.00
#
_symmetry.space_group_name_H-M   'P 1'
#
loop_
_entity.id
_entity.type
_entity.pdbx_description
1 polymer ?
#
loop_
_entity_poly.entity_id
_entity_poly.type
_entity_poly.pdbx_seq_one_letter_code
_entity_poly.pdbx_strand_id
1 'polypeptide(L)'
;MKTIENQVHLDRRAFLKVSILASGALMVGVGSKGALRASNVENGVWKPNLYVRIETDGKITIVSKNPEAGQGVKTAFPMVVAECLGVDWNNVTVEQAALDDRYGRQVVGGSRGTPDGWDDLRIAGTAARYLLTAAAASEWGVPLAECTAENGSIIHNTSGQTRRYESLLEIAAALPVPDVSDLNLKSHPSEFKLLGTFVPGVDNPKIITGQALFGCDTRLEGMLYAIYEKCPTFGGKVRKANVDQVRKLPGVTHAFVVDGGDNLTGLLPGVAVVAKTWWEAQSARKQLRIDWDTDHSDSTADYDRQAEALRQEAGETLRTDGDVRRALDAASKVVKASYYYPFVSHANMEPQNCTALYHESGQLELWAPSQNPKAGRQLVAETMNILDDRIHVNLTRIGGGFGRRLRNDFMVEAAWIARETRQPVQLQWSREDDMRHDFYRPAAWHHFAAGVDKNGKMTAFDHHFVTFGNNRETVSGAGLSPNHYPAGLVPNFRLRQSLIETNVPTGPWRSPGHSAYCWAYQSFFDEVALAAERDQLEFRLDLLSKSYGKPPLDLKRTSSTLALAAKKAGWGHRALAANRGMGMGFHFDHGGFVSHVAEVVADGPSVTVEKVYSAADVGPIINLSGAKNQVEGAVTDALSTAQLEITFADGAATQSNFTDYGLLRIDQAPEIECHFIQSDNSPTGLGEPPIAAATPAITNAIFAA
;
A
#
# COMPACT_ATOMS: atom_id res chain seq x y z
N MET A 1 -35.46 6.92 36.12
CA MET A 1 -36.80 6.32 35.93
C MET A 1 -37.59 7.18 34.95
N LYS A 2 -37.52 6.84 33.65
CA LYS A 2 -38.53 7.07 32.60
C LYS A 2 -37.97 6.48 31.30
N THR A 3 -38.64 5.44 30.84
CA THR A 3 -38.38 4.60 29.68
C THR A 3 -38.76 5.35 28.40
N ILE A 4 -37.95 5.26 27.35
CA ILE A 4 -38.35 5.61 25.98
C ILE A 4 -37.95 4.42 25.09
N GLU A 5 -38.96 3.71 24.61
CA GLU A 5 -38.88 2.69 23.56
C GLU A 5 -38.62 3.37 22.21
N ASN A 6 -37.68 2.85 21.43
CA ASN A 6 -37.53 3.19 20.01
C ASN A 6 -37.85 1.93 19.19
N GLN A 7 -39.01 1.93 18.55
CA GLN A 7 -39.35 1.02 17.45
C GLN A 7 -38.60 1.49 16.19
N VAL A 8 -37.82 0.60 15.58
CA VAL A 8 -37.16 0.85 14.30
C VAL A 8 -38.12 0.52 13.16
N HIS A 9 -38.50 1.54 12.40
CA HIS A 9 -39.18 1.40 11.11
C HIS A 9 -38.24 0.76 10.07
N LEU A 10 -38.66 -0.38 9.51
CA LEU A 10 -38.02 -1.02 8.35
C LEU A 10 -38.28 -0.22 7.07
N ASP A 11 -37.21 0.23 6.42
CA ASP A 11 -37.26 1.02 5.19
C ASP A 11 -37.56 0.13 3.95
N ARG A 12 -38.41 0.66 3.05
CA ARG A 12 -39.02 -0.02 1.89
C ARG A 12 -38.02 -0.48 0.82
N ARG A 13 -36.73 -0.12 0.93
CA ARG A 13 -35.65 -0.61 0.06
C ARG A 13 -35.18 -2.04 0.37
N ALA A 14 -35.49 -2.59 1.55
CA ALA A 14 -35.14 -3.98 1.88
C ALA A 14 -36.08 -5.02 1.22
N PHE A 15 -37.30 -4.61 0.87
CA PHE A 15 -38.34 -5.54 0.37
C PHE A 15 -38.16 -5.93 -1.10
N LEU A 16 -37.50 -5.10 -1.92
CA LEU A 16 -37.29 -5.36 -3.35
C LEU A 16 -36.10 -6.28 -3.69
N LYS A 17 -35.36 -6.79 -2.68
CA LYS A 17 -34.26 -7.75 -2.88
C LYS A 17 -34.68 -9.23 -2.72
N VAL A 18 -35.94 -9.53 -2.42
CA VAL A 18 -36.36 -10.90 -2.01
C VAL A 18 -37.14 -11.66 -3.08
N SER A 19 -37.45 -11.07 -4.23
CA SER A 19 -38.24 -11.76 -5.26
C SER A 19 -37.41 -12.02 -6.51
N ILE A 20 -36.81 -13.22 -6.59
CA ILE A 20 -36.54 -14.09 -7.77
C ILE A 20 -35.48 -15.11 -7.31
N LEU A 21 -35.92 -16.27 -6.82
CA LEU A 21 -35.06 -17.44 -6.57
C LEU A 21 -35.78 -18.68 -7.07
N ALA A 22 -35.63 -18.95 -8.36
CA ALA A 22 -35.94 -20.23 -9.00
C ALA A 22 -34.98 -20.47 -10.18
N SER A 23 -33.68 -20.40 -9.93
CA SER A 23 -32.61 -21.00 -10.75
C SER A 23 -31.27 -20.77 -10.04
N GLY A 24 -30.43 -21.80 -9.99
CA GLY A 24 -29.20 -21.86 -9.19
C GLY A 24 -28.12 -20.83 -9.53
N ALA A 25 -27.09 -20.83 -8.66
CA ALA A 25 -25.85 -20.03 -8.68
C ALA A 25 -25.96 -18.55 -8.26
N LEU A 26 -25.92 -18.31 -6.94
CA LEU A 26 -25.39 -17.06 -6.36
C LEU A 26 -24.57 -17.40 -5.11
N MET A 27 -23.24 -17.44 -5.25
CA MET A 27 -22.33 -17.42 -4.10
C MET A 27 -22.24 -15.96 -3.62
N VAL A 28 -22.53 -15.71 -2.35
CA VAL A 28 -22.42 -14.37 -1.75
C VAL A 28 -21.22 -14.38 -0.81
N GLY A 29 -20.39 -13.34 -0.91
CA GLY A 29 -19.26 -13.07 -0.03
C GLY A 29 -19.67 -12.86 1.42
N VAL A 30 -18.77 -13.21 2.33
CA VAL A 30 -18.93 -13.00 3.77
C VAL A 30 -18.74 -11.50 4.03
N GLY A 31 -19.77 -10.70 3.79
CA GLY A 31 -19.75 -9.25 3.95
C GLY A 31 -21.16 -8.66 3.86
N SER A 32 -21.70 -8.28 5.02
CA SER A 32 -23.08 -7.87 5.29
C SER A 32 -24.15 -8.98 5.14
N LYS A 33 -24.38 -9.72 6.23
CA LYS A 33 -25.45 -10.73 6.39
C LYS A 33 -25.54 -11.74 5.22
N GLY A 34 -24.40 -12.22 4.74
CA GLY A 34 -24.32 -13.22 3.68
C GLY A 34 -24.38 -14.63 4.27
N ALA A 35 -25.53 -15.28 4.16
CA ALA A 35 -25.64 -16.72 4.41
C ALA A 35 -24.67 -17.46 3.48
N LEU A 36 -23.66 -18.07 4.07
CA LEU A 36 -22.90 -19.15 3.45
C LEU A 36 -23.90 -20.21 2.95
N ARG A 37 -23.78 -20.69 1.71
CA ARG A 37 -24.71 -21.67 1.13
C ARG A 37 -24.24 -23.10 1.38
N ALA A 38 -25.17 -24.05 1.37
CA ALA A 38 -24.86 -25.48 1.25
C ALA A 38 -23.95 -25.71 0.05
N SER A 39 -22.77 -26.27 0.30
CA SER A 39 -21.75 -26.56 -0.70
C SER A 39 -21.84 -28.02 -1.09
N ASN A 40 -22.24 -28.34 -2.32
CA ASN A 40 -22.16 -29.71 -2.83
C ASN A 40 -20.71 -30.07 -3.21
N VAL A 41 -20.38 -31.36 -3.20
CA VAL A 41 -19.17 -31.86 -3.86
C VAL A 41 -19.47 -31.92 -5.36
N GLU A 42 -18.89 -30.99 -6.12
CA GLU A 42 -19.07 -30.92 -7.57
C GLU A 42 -17.76 -31.31 -8.27
N ASN A 43 -17.82 -32.28 -9.18
CA ASN A 43 -16.67 -32.79 -9.94
C ASN A 43 -15.48 -33.22 -9.04
N GLY A 44 -15.77 -33.87 -7.89
CA GLY A 44 -14.75 -34.33 -6.95
C GLY A 44 -14.13 -33.21 -6.11
N VAL A 45 -14.79 -32.06 -6.01
CA VAL A 45 -14.28 -30.88 -5.33
C VAL A 45 -15.32 -30.31 -4.38
N TRP A 46 -14.96 -30.16 -3.11
CA TRP A 46 -15.76 -29.48 -2.11
C TRP A 46 -15.31 -28.01 -1.95
N LYS A 47 -16.28 -27.08 -2.00
CA LYS A 47 -16.04 -25.63 -1.88
C LYS A 47 -16.96 -25.05 -0.80
N PRO A 48 -16.59 -25.12 0.50
CA PRO A 48 -17.42 -24.61 1.59
C PRO A 48 -17.59 -23.08 1.56
N ASN A 49 -16.68 -22.37 0.89
CA ASN A 49 -16.71 -20.92 0.69
C ASN A 49 -15.78 -20.53 -0.47
N LEU A 50 -15.57 -19.22 -0.67
CA LEU A 50 -14.74 -18.68 -1.76
C LEU A 50 -13.22 -18.88 -1.57
N TYR A 51 -12.77 -19.21 -0.36
CA TYR A 51 -11.35 -19.26 -0.01
C TYR A 51 -10.80 -20.68 0.03
N VAL A 52 -11.62 -21.67 0.39
CA VAL A 52 -11.19 -23.05 0.62
C VAL A 52 -11.76 -23.96 -0.46
N ARG A 53 -10.89 -24.81 -1.02
CA ARG A 53 -11.25 -25.91 -1.90
C ARG A 53 -10.54 -27.17 -1.42
N ILE A 54 -11.27 -28.26 -1.25
CA ILE A 54 -10.70 -29.57 -0.88
C ILE A 54 -11.15 -30.58 -1.93
N GLU A 55 -10.19 -31.18 -2.59
CA GLU A 55 -10.41 -32.21 -3.60
C GLU A 55 -10.53 -33.61 -2.94
N THR A 56 -11.26 -34.54 -3.57
CA THR A 56 -11.45 -35.91 -3.06
C THR A 56 -10.17 -36.74 -3.00
N ASP A 57 -9.08 -36.26 -3.61
CA ASP A 57 -7.73 -36.84 -3.53
C ASP A 57 -6.90 -36.27 -2.36
N GLY A 58 -7.49 -35.38 -1.54
CA GLY A 58 -6.85 -34.77 -0.38
C GLY A 58 -6.07 -33.49 -0.68
N LYS A 59 -6.03 -33.03 -1.93
CA LYS A 59 -5.46 -31.71 -2.22
C LYS A 59 -6.30 -30.62 -1.54
N ILE A 60 -5.60 -29.61 -1.01
CA ILE A 60 -6.20 -28.45 -0.35
C ILE A 60 -5.70 -27.22 -1.08
N THR A 61 -6.62 -26.46 -1.67
CA THR A 61 -6.31 -25.19 -2.30
C THR A 61 -6.91 -24.04 -1.49
N ILE A 62 -6.10 -23.03 -1.21
CA ILE A 62 -6.53 -21.79 -0.55
C ILE A 62 -6.30 -20.60 -1.47
N VAL A 63 -7.36 -19.82 -1.69
CA VAL A 63 -7.34 -18.65 -2.58
C VAL A 63 -6.95 -17.39 -1.82
N SER A 64 -5.99 -16.63 -2.34
CA SER A 64 -5.67 -15.28 -1.85
C SER A 64 -6.42 -14.22 -2.66
N LYS A 65 -7.21 -13.39 -1.97
CA LYS A 65 -8.14 -12.45 -2.61
C LYS A 65 -7.48 -11.21 -3.21
N ASN A 66 -6.43 -10.66 -2.59
CA ASN A 66 -5.89 -9.36 -3.00
C ASN A 66 -4.84 -9.51 -4.12
N PRO A 67 -4.61 -8.48 -4.95
CA PRO A 67 -3.45 -8.44 -5.82
C PRO A 67 -2.13 -8.59 -5.02
N GLU A 68 -1.09 -9.09 -5.68
CA GLU A 68 0.22 -9.35 -5.06
C GLU A 68 1.30 -8.47 -5.70
N ALA A 69 1.92 -7.60 -4.90
CA ALA A 69 2.91 -6.61 -5.31
C ALA A 69 4.27 -6.75 -4.61
N GLY A 70 4.53 -7.88 -3.97
CA GLY A 70 5.74 -8.14 -3.19
C GLY A 70 5.52 -8.12 -1.68
N GLN A 71 4.35 -7.65 -1.21
CA GLN A 71 4.04 -7.55 0.21
C GLN A 71 3.67 -8.88 0.88
N GLY A 72 3.46 -9.95 0.10
CA GLY A 72 3.31 -11.31 0.61
C GLY A 72 1.90 -11.68 1.08
N VAL A 73 0.85 -10.96 0.66
CA VAL A 73 -0.56 -11.34 0.96
C VAL A 73 -0.95 -12.66 0.31
N LYS A 74 -0.30 -13.03 -0.80
CA LYS A 74 -0.48 -14.34 -1.42
C LYS A 74 0.00 -15.48 -0.51
N THR A 75 0.91 -15.22 0.42
CA THR A 75 1.28 -16.19 1.47
C THR A 75 0.48 -15.97 2.75
N ALA A 76 0.46 -14.73 3.25
CA ALA A 76 -0.07 -14.41 4.58
C ALA A 76 -1.58 -14.66 4.70
N PHE A 77 -2.39 -14.36 3.67
CA PHE A 77 -3.84 -14.59 3.75
C PHE A 77 -4.17 -16.09 3.80
N PRO A 78 -3.60 -16.93 2.90
CA PRO A 78 -3.77 -18.37 3.02
C PRO A 78 -3.27 -18.97 4.34
N MET A 79 -2.22 -18.41 4.95
CA MET A 79 -1.77 -18.87 6.28
C MET A 79 -2.85 -18.66 7.35
N VAL A 80 -3.59 -17.55 7.33
CA VAL A 80 -4.72 -17.32 8.27
C VAL A 80 -5.80 -18.39 8.08
N VAL A 81 -6.16 -18.66 6.82
CA VAL A 81 -7.16 -19.69 6.51
C VAL A 81 -6.66 -21.07 6.93
N ALA A 82 -5.39 -21.41 6.66
CA ALA A 82 -4.78 -22.69 7.01
C ALA A 82 -4.69 -22.92 8.53
N GLU A 83 -4.28 -21.89 9.29
CA GLU A 83 -4.27 -21.87 10.76
C GLU A 83 -5.65 -22.19 11.35
N CYS A 84 -6.68 -21.55 10.79
CA CYS A 84 -8.05 -21.72 11.23
C CYS A 84 -8.65 -23.05 10.77
N LEU A 85 -8.28 -23.51 9.57
CA LEU A 85 -8.70 -24.79 9.00
C LEU A 85 -8.08 -25.98 9.74
N GLY A 86 -6.87 -25.84 10.29
CA GLY A 86 -6.17 -26.91 11.02
C GLY A 86 -5.37 -27.83 10.11
N VAL A 87 -4.72 -27.27 9.08
CA VAL A 87 -3.94 -28.01 8.08
C VAL A 87 -2.46 -27.69 8.17
N ASP A 88 -1.61 -28.65 7.82
CA ASP A 88 -0.19 -28.40 7.62
C ASP A 88 -0.01 -27.54 6.36
N TRP A 89 0.74 -26.44 6.50
CA TRP A 89 1.05 -25.52 5.41
C TRP A 89 1.67 -26.22 4.19
N ASN A 90 2.47 -27.27 4.41
CA ASN A 90 3.13 -28.01 3.32
C ASN A 90 2.15 -28.76 2.41
N ASN A 91 0.90 -28.96 2.84
CA ASN A 91 -0.16 -29.60 2.08
C ASN A 91 -1.10 -28.59 1.38
N VAL A 92 -0.81 -27.29 1.48
CA VAL A 92 -1.65 -26.22 0.90
C VAL A 92 -1.09 -25.77 -0.46
N THR A 93 -1.94 -25.80 -1.48
CA THR A 93 -1.72 -25.08 -2.74
C THR A 93 -2.35 -23.69 -2.65
N VAL A 94 -1.62 -22.66 -3.06
CA VAL A 94 -2.18 -21.30 -3.12
C VAL A 94 -2.52 -20.87 -4.54
N GLU A 95 -3.71 -20.28 -4.71
CA GLU A 95 -4.17 -19.67 -5.96
C GLU A 95 -4.48 -18.18 -5.79
N GLN A 96 -4.25 -17.38 -6.83
CA GLN A 96 -4.66 -15.97 -6.89
C GLN A 96 -6.14 -15.90 -7.27
N ALA A 97 -6.95 -15.15 -6.54
CA ALA A 97 -8.33 -14.89 -6.93
C ALA A 97 -8.39 -14.08 -8.23
N ALA A 98 -9.40 -14.35 -9.06
CA ALA A 98 -9.83 -13.42 -10.10
C ALA A 98 -10.41 -12.13 -9.48
N LEU A 99 -10.56 -11.08 -10.28
CA LEU A 99 -11.33 -9.89 -9.89
C LEU A 99 -12.81 -10.25 -9.78
N ASP A 100 -13.35 -10.22 -8.56
CA ASP A 100 -14.70 -10.66 -8.24
C ASP A 100 -15.23 -9.97 -6.97
N ASP A 101 -16.34 -9.26 -7.13
CA ASP A 101 -17.00 -8.47 -6.08
C ASP A 101 -17.40 -9.29 -4.86
N ARG A 102 -17.52 -10.62 -4.99
CA ARG A 102 -17.81 -11.53 -3.88
C ARG A 102 -16.67 -11.61 -2.85
N TYR A 103 -15.43 -11.29 -3.22
CA TYR A 103 -14.34 -11.16 -2.26
C TYR A 103 -14.34 -9.80 -1.52
N GLY A 104 -15.25 -8.91 -1.88
CA GLY A 104 -15.27 -7.53 -1.40
C GLY A 104 -14.12 -6.72 -1.99
N ARG A 105 -13.46 -5.93 -1.16
CA ARG A 105 -12.35 -5.06 -1.59
C ARG A 105 -11.10 -5.89 -1.95
N GLN A 106 -10.73 -5.89 -3.23
CA GLN A 106 -9.47 -6.48 -3.74
C GLN A 106 -8.47 -5.39 -4.11
N VAL A 107 -7.79 -4.82 -3.11
CA VAL A 107 -6.89 -3.67 -3.30
C VAL A 107 -5.61 -3.80 -2.46
N VAL A 108 -4.48 -3.39 -3.02
CA VAL A 108 -3.19 -3.24 -2.32
C VAL A 108 -2.91 -1.76 -2.09
N GLY A 109 -3.27 -1.23 -0.93
CA GLY A 109 -3.01 0.17 -0.58
C GLY A 109 -3.65 0.57 0.74
N GLY A 110 -3.07 1.59 1.39
CA GLY A 110 -3.46 2.11 2.71
C GLY A 110 -3.25 1.11 3.85
N SER A 111 -2.43 0.08 3.63
CA SER A 111 -2.13 -0.98 4.59
C SER A 111 -3.39 -1.64 5.17
N ARG A 112 -4.46 -1.68 4.37
CA ARG A 112 -5.79 -2.18 4.75
C ARG A 112 -5.99 -3.67 4.50
N GLY A 113 -5.09 -4.36 3.79
CA GLY A 113 -5.26 -5.76 3.40
C GLY A 113 -5.54 -6.69 4.57
N THR A 114 -4.58 -6.81 5.49
CA THR A 114 -4.73 -7.65 6.69
C THR A 114 -5.91 -7.22 7.57
N PRO A 115 -6.06 -5.94 7.98
CA PRO A 115 -7.17 -5.58 8.86
C PRO A 115 -8.55 -5.73 8.21
N ASP A 116 -8.71 -5.47 6.91
CA ASP A 116 -9.98 -5.69 6.19
C ASP A 116 -10.29 -7.19 6.00
N GLY A 117 -9.25 -8.03 5.89
CA GLY A 117 -9.40 -9.47 5.64
C GLY A 117 -9.38 -10.35 6.89
N TRP A 118 -8.99 -9.82 8.04
CA TRP A 118 -8.67 -10.61 9.24
C TRP A 118 -9.82 -11.51 9.68
N ASP A 119 -11.04 -10.96 9.76
CA ASP A 119 -12.21 -11.71 10.20
C ASP A 119 -12.69 -12.67 9.11
N ASP A 120 -12.82 -12.20 7.86
CA ASP A 120 -13.27 -13.02 6.73
C ASP A 120 -12.43 -14.29 6.55
N LEU A 121 -11.10 -14.16 6.63
CA LEU A 121 -10.17 -15.27 6.43
C LEU A 121 -10.24 -16.28 7.60
N ARG A 122 -10.34 -15.78 8.84
CA ARG A 122 -10.51 -16.65 10.02
C ARG A 122 -11.85 -17.38 9.99
N ILE A 123 -12.92 -16.69 9.64
CA ILE A 123 -14.26 -17.29 9.46
C ILE A 123 -14.22 -18.35 8.37
N ALA A 124 -13.60 -18.08 7.23
CA ALA A 124 -13.52 -19.03 6.12
C ALA A 124 -12.83 -20.34 6.51
N GLY A 125 -11.68 -20.28 7.20
CA GLY A 125 -10.99 -21.47 7.69
C GLY A 125 -11.75 -22.18 8.82
N THR A 126 -12.31 -21.41 9.76
CA THR A 126 -12.98 -21.96 10.95
C THR A 126 -14.31 -22.62 10.60
N ALA A 127 -15.09 -22.05 9.69
CA ALA A 127 -16.36 -22.61 9.22
C ALA A 127 -16.14 -23.92 8.43
N ALA A 128 -15.13 -23.96 7.55
CA ALA A 128 -14.77 -25.17 6.83
C ALA A 128 -14.32 -26.28 7.80
N ARG A 129 -13.47 -25.94 8.79
CA ARG A 129 -13.09 -26.86 9.87
C ARG A 129 -14.30 -27.37 10.64
N TYR A 130 -15.21 -26.47 11.02
CA TYR A 130 -16.42 -26.80 11.78
C TYR A 130 -17.25 -27.87 11.06
N LEU A 131 -17.51 -27.70 9.77
CA LEU A 131 -18.29 -28.66 8.97
C LEU A 131 -17.61 -30.03 8.90
N LEU A 132 -16.28 -30.06 8.76
CA LEU A 132 -15.50 -31.31 8.77
C LEU A 132 -15.52 -31.98 10.14
N THR A 133 -15.37 -31.21 11.22
CA THR A 133 -15.44 -31.74 12.60
C THR A 133 -16.84 -32.28 12.89
N ALA A 134 -17.90 -31.58 12.46
CA ALA A 134 -19.28 -32.01 12.62
C ALA A 134 -19.58 -33.28 11.82
N ALA A 135 -19.04 -33.40 10.61
CA ALA A 135 -19.14 -34.62 9.80
C ALA A 135 -18.53 -35.84 10.50
N ALA A 136 -17.30 -35.72 11.00
CA ALA A 136 -16.63 -36.80 11.74
C ALA A 136 -17.35 -37.12 13.06
N ALA A 137 -17.76 -36.11 13.83
CA ALA A 137 -18.52 -36.29 15.05
C ALA A 137 -19.85 -37.03 14.81
N SER A 138 -20.54 -36.69 13.72
CA SER A 138 -21.76 -37.38 13.29
C SER A 138 -21.50 -38.82 12.86
N GLU A 139 -20.39 -39.11 12.17
CA GLU A 139 -20.01 -40.48 11.79
C GLU A 139 -19.73 -41.34 13.03
N TRP A 140 -19.08 -40.76 14.05
CA TRP A 140 -18.71 -41.47 15.27
C TRP A 140 -19.80 -41.49 16.35
N GLY A 141 -20.84 -40.67 16.22
CA GLY A 141 -21.88 -40.52 17.23
C GLY A 141 -21.39 -39.88 18.53
N VAL A 142 -20.44 -38.93 18.45
CA VAL A 142 -19.82 -38.24 19.59
C VAL A 142 -20.08 -36.73 19.56
N PRO A 143 -19.96 -36.02 20.71
CA PRO A 143 -20.06 -34.56 20.73
C PRO A 143 -18.94 -33.88 19.93
N LEU A 144 -19.27 -32.74 19.28
CA LEU A 144 -18.30 -31.93 18.53
C LEU A 144 -17.07 -31.53 19.38
N ALA A 145 -17.30 -31.23 20.66
CA ALA A 145 -16.26 -30.82 21.62
C ALA A 145 -15.25 -31.93 21.93
N GLU A 146 -15.56 -33.19 21.63
CA GLU A 146 -14.63 -34.32 21.78
C GLU A 146 -13.75 -34.51 20.54
N CYS A 147 -13.90 -33.68 19.50
CA CYS A 147 -13.15 -33.79 18.25
C CYS A 147 -12.20 -32.60 18.07
N THR A 148 -10.96 -32.88 17.66
CA THR A 148 -9.95 -31.87 17.35
C THR A 148 -9.52 -31.98 15.88
N ALA A 149 -9.33 -30.83 15.23
CA ALA A 149 -8.75 -30.78 13.89
C ALA A 149 -7.23 -30.58 13.96
N GLU A 150 -6.47 -31.44 13.28
CA GLU A 150 -5.01 -31.35 13.22
C GLU A 150 -4.48 -31.97 11.91
N ASN A 151 -3.56 -31.25 11.25
CA ASN A 151 -2.84 -31.68 10.06
C ASN A 151 -3.74 -32.23 8.92
N GLY A 152 -4.91 -31.63 8.70
CA GLY A 152 -5.85 -32.09 7.66
C GLY A 152 -6.64 -33.35 8.04
N SER A 153 -6.75 -33.61 9.34
CA SER A 153 -7.53 -34.70 9.91
C SER A 153 -8.43 -34.20 11.03
N ILE A 154 -9.51 -34.93 11.32
CA ILE A 154 -10.27 -34.83 12.56
C ILE A 154 -9.91 -36.02 13.43
N ILE A 155 -9.67 -35.78 14.72
CA ILE A 155 -9.29 -36.77 15.73
C ILE A 155 -10.32 -36.75 16.85
N HIS A 156 -10.88 -37.90 17.21
CA HIS A 156 -11.66 -38.06 18.43
C HIS A 156 -10.71 -38.16 19.62
N ASN A 157 -10.74 -37.18 20.52
CA ASN A 157 -9.78 -37.02 21.62
C ASN A 157 -9.77 -38.21 22.58
N THR A 158 -10.93 -38.82 22.83
CA THR A 158 -11.06 -39.91 23.81
C THR A 158 -10.60 -41.26 23.22
N SER A 159 -11.01 -41.59 21.99
CA SER A 159 -10.72 -42.90 21.40
C SER A 159 -9.52 -42.93 20.45
N GLY A 160 -8.97 -41.78 20.06
CA GLY A 160 -7.91 -41.65 19.07
C GLY A 160 -8.34 -41.97 17.63
N GLN A 161 -9.65 -42.14 17.36
CA GLN A 161 -10.12 -42.38 16.00
C GLN A 161 -9.83 -41.16 15.13
N THR A 162 -9.40 -41.40 13.89
CA THR A 162 -8.96 -40.33 12.97
C THR A 162 -9.67 -40.48 11.62
N ARG A 163 -10.09 -39.35 11.04
CA ARG A 163 -10.57 -39.24 9.66
C ARG A 163 -9.84 -38.12 8.94
N ARG A 164 -9.46 -38.37 7.70
CA ARG A 164 -8.87 -37.34 6.81
C ARG A 164 -9.98 -36.49 6.21
N TYR A 165 -9.70 -35.23 5.88
CA TYR A 165 -10.71 -34.31 5.34
C TYR A 165 -11.39 -34.83 4.09
N GLU A 166 -10.64 -35.43 3.16
CA GLU A 166 -11.15 -35.98 1.89
C GLU A 166 -12.22 -37.07 2.10
N SER A 167 -12.17 -37.79 3.22
CA SER A 167 -13.16 -38.82 3.57
C SER A 167 -14.48 -38.25 4.12
N LEU A 168 -14.50 -36.97 4.50
CA LEU A 168 -15.63 -36.33 5.19
C LEU A 168 -16.43 -35.39 4.29
N LEU A 169 -15.98 -35.16 3.05
CA LEU A 169 -16.49 -34.09 2.18
C LEU A 169 -17.98 -34.21 1.87
N GLU A 170 -18.46 -35.42 1.54
CA GLU A 170 -19.88 -35.66 1.21
C GLU A 170 -20.80 -35.41 2.41
N ILE A 171 -20.37 -35.84 3.61
CA ILE A 171 -21.12 -35.61 4.84
C ILE A 171 -21.11 -34.12 5.18
N ALA A 172 -19.94 -33.47 5.13
CA ALA A 172 -19.78 -32.05 5.40
C ALA A 172 -20.58 -31.16 4.43
N ALA A 173 -20.67 -31.56 3.16
CA ALA A 173 -21.45 -30.90 2.12
C ALA A 173 -22.97 -30.88 2.40
N ALA A 174 -23.48 -31.94 3.06
CA ALA A 174 -24.89 -32.07 3.40
C ALA A 174 -25.28 -31.33 4.69
N LEU A 175 -24.31 -30.87 5.49
CA LEU A 175 -24.58 -30.15 6.74
C LEU A 175 -25.03 -28.71 6.47
N PRO A 176 -25.90 -28.15 7.34
CA PRO A 176 -26.22 -26.74 7.28
C PRO A 176 -24.99 -25.92 7.59
N VAL A 177 -24.89 -24.75 6.97
CA VAL A 177 -23.77 -23.86 7.26
C VAL A 177 -23.92 -23.27 8.68
N PRO A 178 -22.87 -23.31 9.52
CA PRO A 178 -22.88 -22.66 10.83
C PRO A 178 -23.16 -21.15 10.79
N ASP A 179 -23.83 -20.64 11.83
CA ASP A 179 -23.84 -19.21 12.12
C ASP A 179 -22.44 -18.77 12.57
N VAL A 180 -22.04 -17.55 12.24
CA VAL A 180 -20.76 -16.99 12.67
C VAL A 180 -20.67 -16.94 14.21
N SER A 181 -21.80 -16.76 14.92
CA SER A 181 -21.83 -16.81 16.38
C SER A 181 -21.45 -18.15 16.98
N ASP A 182 -21.56 -19.23 16.20
CA ASP A 182 -21.24 -20.60 16.64
C ASP A 182 -19.75 -20.93 16.44
N LEU A 183 -19.00 -20.04 15.78
CA LEU A 183 -17.59 -20.24 15.46
C LEU A 183 -16.68 -19.69 16.55
N ASN A 184 -15.80 -20.55 17.08
CA ASN A 184 -14.70 -20.11 17.94
C ASN A 184 -13.48 -19.69 17.10
N LEU A 185 -13.34 -18.38 16.86
CA LEU A 185 -12.25 -17.81 16.07
C LEU A 185 -11.01 -17.61 16.94
N LYS A 186 -9.88 -18.26 16.57
CA LYS A 186 -8.57 -17.99 17.19
C LYS A 186 -8.22 -16.50 17.04
N SER A 187 -7.84 -15.83 18.13
CA SER A 187 -7.55 -14.39 18.15
C SER A 187 -6.24 -14.02 18.83
N HIS A 188 -5.68 -14.91 19.65
CA HIS A 188 -4.50 -14.60 20.46
C HIS A 188 -3.22 -15.20 19.88
N PRO A 189 -2.07 -14.48 19.93
CA PRO A 189 -0.78 -15.02 19.51
C PRO A 189 -0.45 -16.39 20.10
N SER A 190 -0.88 -16.66 21.35
CA SER A 190 -0.66 -17.93 22.04
C SER A 190 -1.46 -19.11 21.49
N GLU A 191 -2.50 -18.87 20.69
CA GLU A 191 -3.35 -19.90 20.08
C GLU A 191 -2.86 -20.36 18.71
N PHE A 192 -1.94 -19.60 18.11
CA PHE A 192 -1.48 -19.84 16.75
C PHE A 192 -0.34 -20.86 16.72
N LYS A 193 -0.40 -21.81 15.77
CA LYS A 193 0.69 -22.77 15.50
C LYS A 193 1.51 -22.37 14.26
N LEU A 194 0.85 -21.82 13.25
CA LEU A 194 1.39 -21.40 11.96
C LEU A 194 1.62 -19.88 11.91
N LEU A 195 0.68 -19.07 12.41
CA LEU A 195 0.86 -17.61 12.38
C LEU A 195 2.03 -17.19 13.28
N GLY A 196 2.82 -16.23 12.80
CA GLY A 196 4.03 -15.76 13.48
C GLY A 196 5.28 -16.57 13.16
N THR A 197 5.14 -17.70 12.45
CA THR A 197 6.28 -18.49 11.96
C THR A 197 6.84 -17.91 10.65
N PHE A 198 8.04 -18.35 10.28
CA PHE A 198 8.68 -17.97 9.03
C PHE A 198 8.22 -18.89 7.89
N VAL A 199 7.42 -18.36 6.96
CA VAL A 199 6.99 -19.06 5.76
C VAL A 199 7.44 -18.28 4.52
N PRO A 200 8.23 -18.88 3.61
CA PRO A 200 8.69 -18.17 2.42
C PRO A 200 7.54 -17.82 1.46
N GLY A 201 7.77 -16.87 0.57
CA GLY A 201 6.80 -16.47 -0.45
C GLY A 201 6.43 -17.65 -1.36
N VAL A 202 5.13 -17.89 -1.56
CA VAL A 202 4.65 -19.02 -2.41
C VAL A 202 5.06 -18.88 -3.87
N ASP A 203 5.33 -17.66 -4.32
CA ASP A 203 5.82 -17.38 -5.68
C ASP A 203 7.35 -17.41 -5.77
N ASN A 204 8.09 -17.51 -4.67
CA ASN A 204 9.56 -17.45 -4.69
C ASN A 204 10.18 -18.47 -5.65
N PRO A 205 9.77 -19.76 -5.67
CA PRO A 205 10.31 -20.73 -6.64
C PRO A 205 10.11 -20.30 -8.10
N LYS A 206 8.97 -19.69 -8.41
CA LYS A 206 8.66 -19.19 -9.76
C LYS A 206 9.51 -17.97 -10.13
N ILE A 207 9.70 -17.05 -9.18
CA ILE A 207 10.53 -15.85 -9.36
C ILE A 207 11.99 -16.23 -9.62
N ILE A 208 12.60 -17.07 -8.77
CA ILE A 208 14.02 -17.43 -8.90
C ILE A 208 14.33 -18.30 -10.12
N THR A 209 13.31 -18.95 -10.71
CA THR A 209 13.44 -19.75 -11.94
C THR A 209 13.01 -19.00 -13.20
N GLY A 210 12.60 -17.73 -13.10
CA GLY A 210 12.20 -16.91 -14.24
C GLY A 210 10.89 -17.35 -14.90
N GLN A 211 9.96 -17.95 -14.14
CA GLN A 211 8.64 -18.29 -14.67
C GLN A 211 7.75 -17.04 -14.81
N ALA A 212 6.93 -17.04 -15.85
CA ALA A 212 5.99 -15.95 -16.15
C ALA A 212 5.03 -15.68 -14.98
N LEU A 213 5.03 -14.45 -14.47
CA LEU A 213 4.19 -13.99 -13.35
C LEU A 213 3.71 -12.56 -13.52
N PHE A 214 4.50 -11.71 -14.18
CA PHE A 214 4.30 -10.27 -14.28
C PHE A 214 3.46 -9.91 -15.50
N GLY A 215 2.95 -8.69 -15.56
CA GLY A 215 2.07 -8.28 -16.67
C GLY A 215 2.77 -8.36 -18.02
N CYS A 216 4.04 -7.95 -18.03
CA CYS A 216 4.91 -7.98 -19.21
C CYS A 216 5.26 -9.40 -19.69
N ASP A 217 5.00 -10.44 -18.89
CA ASP A 217 5.21 -11.84 -19.28
C ASP A 217 4.05 -12.40 -20.12
N THR A 218 2.91 -11.70 -20.18
CA THR A 218 1.74 -12.16 -20.94
C THR A 218 2.07 -12.33 -22.42
N ARG A 219 1.74 -13.49 -22.99
CA ARG A 219 1.91 -13.79 -24.42
C ARG A 219 0.62 -14.38 -24.96
N LEU A 220 0.08 -13.76 -26.01
CA LEU A 220 -1.11 -14.21 -26.73
C LEU A 220 -0.76 -14.49 -28.20
N GLU A 221 -1.51 -15.38 -28.84
CA GLU A 221 -1.32 -15.68 -30.25
C GLU A 221 -1.61 -14.45 -31.11
N GLY A 222 -0.71 -14.12 -32.05
CA GLY A 222 -0.85 -12.96 -32.93
C GLY A 222 -0.72 -11.59 -32.24
N MET A 223 -0.23 -11.56 -31.00
CA MET A 223 -0.09 -10.33 -30.20
C MET A 223 0.88 -9.32 -30.84
N LEU A 224 0.47 -8.05 -30.84
CA LEU A 224 1.29 -6.89 -31.20
C LEU A 224 1.81 -6.16 -29.97
N TYR A 225 2.79 -5.29 -30.16
CA TYR A 225 3.38 -4.47 -29.11
C TYR A 225 3.16 -3.00 -29.38
N ALA A 226 2.79 -2.26 -28.35
CA ALA A 226 2.52 -0.84 -28.43
C ALA A 226 3.41 -0.02 -27.50
N ILE A 227 3.73 1.19 -27.96
CA ILE A 227 4.19 2.32 -27.14
C ILE A 227 3.18 3.46 -27.26
N TYR A 228 3.21 4.37 -26.28
CA TYR A 228 2.32 5.53 -26.24
C TYR A 228 3.13 6.79 -25.90
N GLU A 229 3.23 7.72 -26.86
CA GLU A 229 3.91 9.00 -26.66
C GLU A 229 2.92 10.05 -26.17
N LYS A 230 3.20 10.64 -24.99
CA LYS A 230 2.44 11.74 -24.40
C LYS A 230 3.21 13.05 -24.48
N CYS A 231 2.50 14.16 -24.29
CA CYS A 231 3.14 15.46 -24.20
C CYS A 231 4.05 15.49 -22.96
N PRO A 232 5.32 15.94 -23.07
CA PRO A 232 6.19 16.13 -21.91
C PRO A 232 5.57 17.04 -20.85
N THR A 233 4.87 18.10 -21.29
CA THR A 233 4.05 18.95 -20.42
C THR A 233 2.74 18.26 -20.12
N PHE A 234 2.45 18.00 -18.84
CA PHE A 234 1.26 17.25 -18.44
C PHE A 234 -0.04 17.88 -18.94
N GLY A 235 -0.93 17.07 -19.53
CA GLY A 235 -2.20 17.56 -20.09
C GLY A 235 -2.10 18.22 -21.47
N GLY A 236 -0.90 18.40 -22.03
CA GLY A 236 -0.71 18.94 -23.37
C GLY A 236 -1.33 18.07 -24.47
N LYS A 237 -1.72 18.71 -25.57
CA LYS A 237 -2.50 18.11 -26.68
C LYS A 237 -1.67 17.96 -27.95
N VAL A 238 -1.99 16.97 -28.77
CA VAL A 238 -1.36 16.82 -30.10
C VAL A 238 -1.96 17.86 -31.04
N ARG A 239 -1.17 18.85 -31.47
CA ARG A 239 -1.57 19.76 -32.56
C ARG A 239 -1.41 19.07 -33.91
N LYS A 240 -0.27 18.40 -34.12
CA LYS A 240 0.04 17.68 -35.36
C LYS A 240 1.10 16.62 -35.12
N ALA A 241 0.99 15.47 -35.80
CA ALA A 241 2.01 14.41 -35.78
C ALA A 241 2.22 13.79 -37.16
N ASN A 242 3.43 13.28 -37.44
CA ASN A 242 3.78 12.63 -38.72
C ASN A 242 3.38 11.13 -38.78
N VAL A 243 2.23 10.75 -38.24
CA VAL A 243 1.79 9.34 -38.08
C VAL A 243 1.76 8.55 -39.40
N ASP A 244 1.42 9.18 -40.52
CA ASP A 244 1.40 8.53 -41.84
C ASP A 244 2.78 8.09 -42.33
N GLN A 245 3.84 8.82 -41.92
CA GLN A 245 5.22 8.44 -42.23
C GLN A 245 5.66 7.31 -41.31
N VAL A 246 5.35 7.41 -40.02
CA VAL A 246 5.69 6.40 -39.01
C VAL A 246 5.03 5.05 -39.34
N ARG A 247 3.78 5.05 -39.81
CA ARG A 247 3.05 3.83 -40.21
C ARG A 247 3.74 3.05 -41.35
N LYS A 248 4.58 3.70 -42.16
CA LYS A 248 5.30 3.07 -43.28
C LYS A 248 6.63 2.44 -42.86
N LEU A 249 7.04 2.60 -41.59
CA LEU A 249 8.29 2.06 -41.11
C LEU A 249 8.22 0.53 -40.98
N PRO A 250 9.35 -0.18 -41.14
CA PRO A 250 9.39 -1.64 -41.00
C PRO A 250 8.80 -2.12 -39.67
N GLY A 251 7.95 -3.14 -39.72
CA GLY A 251 7.35 -3.77 -38.54
C GLY A 251 6.16 -3.02 -37.93
N VAL A 252 5.99 -1.72 -38.23
CA VAL A 252 4.85 -0.93 -37.76
C VAL A 252 3.58 -1.37 -38.46
N THR A 253 2.55 -1.69 -37.68
CA THR A 253 1.22 -2.06 -38.17
C THR A 253 0.26 -0.88 -38.07
N HIS A 254 0.36 -0.10 -36.99
CA HIS A 254 -0.50 1.05 -36.74
C HIS A 254 0.30 2.22 -36.16
N ALA A 255 -0.09 3.43 -36.53
CA ALA A 255 0.32 4.67 -35.87
C ALA A 255 -0.81 5.68 -36.02
N PHE A 256 -1.27 6.25 -34.91
CA PHE A 256 -2.43 7.16 -34.90
C PHE A 256 -2.39 8.11 -33.70
N VAL A 257 -2.98 9.28 -33.89
CA VAL A 257 -3.23 10.25 -32.82
C VAL A 257 -4.42 9.77 -32.00
N VAL A 258 -4.33 9.94 -30.69
CA VAL A 258 -5.41 9.75 -29.74
C VAL A 258 -5.73 11.10 -29.14
N ASP A 259 -6.97 11.57 -29.31
CA ASP A 259 -7.37 12.90 -28.82
C ASP A 259 -7.41 12.96 -27.29
N GLY A 260 -7.80 11.85 -26.64
CA GLY A 260 -7.89 11.75 -25.17
C GLY A 260 -8.83 12.78 -24.53
N GLY A 261 -8.64 13.02 -23.24
CA GLY A 261 -9.34 14.06 -22.48
C GLY A 261 -8.43 14.73 -21.46
N ASP A 262 -8.99 15.65 -20.67
CA ASP A 262 -8.22 16.48 -19.72
C ASP A 262 -8.05 15.83 -18.32
N ASN A 263 -8.64 14.65 -18.10
CA ASN A 263 -8.46 13.91 -16.86
C ASN A 263 -7.07 13.24 -16.84
N LEU A 264 -6.15 13.79 -16.05
CA LEU A 264 -4.78 13.26 -15.87
C LEU A 264 -4.71 11.80 -15.42
N THR A 265 -5.80 11.24 -14.85
CA THR A 265 -5.88 9.83 -14.46
C THR A 265 -6.48 8.90 -15.51
N GLY A 266 -7.01 9.45 -16.61
CA GLY A 266 -7.68 8.72 -17.70
C GLY A 266 -6.83 8.62 -18.95
N LEU A 267 -7.49 8.54 -20.11
CA LEU A 267 -6.82 8.53 -21.42
C LEU A 267 -6.38 9.95 -21.81
N LEU A 268 -5.08 10.21 -21.75
CA LEU A 268 -4.51 11.48 -22.15
C LEU A 268 -4.30 11.58 -23.67
N PRO A 269 -4.30 12.78 -24.25
CA PRO A 269 -3.90 13.00 -25.63
C PRO A 269 -2.50 12.46 -25.90
N GLY A 270 -2.29 11.88 -27.08
CA GLY A 270 -1.00 11.29 -27.42
C GLY A 270 -0.96 10.62 -28.78
N VAL A 271 0.10 9.86 -29.02
CA VAL A 271 0.28 9.07 -30.25
C VAL A 271 0.62 7.63 -29.88
N ALA A 272 -0.20 6.70 -30.36
CA ALA A 272 0.07 5.27 -30.26
C ALA A 272 0.88 4.82 -31.48
N VAL A 273 1.92 4.01 -31.23
CA VAL A 273 2.66 3.28 -32.28
C VAL A 273 2.63 1.80 -31.94
N VAL A 274 2.17 0.98 -32.88
CA VAL A 274 1.97 -0.46 -32.72
C VAL A 274 2.78 -1.22 -33.78
N ALA A 275 3.52 -2.25 -33.36
CA ALA A 275 4.38 -3.04 -34.24
C ALA A 275 4.37 -4.53 -33.87
N LYS A 276 5.03 -5.36 -34.68
CA LYS A 276 5.16 -6.81 -34.46
C LYS A 276 6.06 -7.16 -33.28
N THR A 277 7.00 -6.29 -32.94
CA THR A 277 7.86 -6.40 -31.76
C THR A 277 7.91 -5.07 -31.02
N TRP A 278 8.17 -5.11 -29.71
CA TRP A 278 8.36 -3.89 -28.93
C TRP A 278 9.54 -3.05 -29.45
N TRP A 279 10.62 -3.70 -29.90
CA TRP A 279 11.78 -3.01 -30.45
C TRP A 279 11.45 -2.21 -31.71
N GLU A 280 10.62 -2.74 -32.61
CA GLU A 280 10.16 -2.01 -33.80
C GLU A 280 9.28 -0.82 -33.42
N ALA A 281 8.35 -0.97 -32.47
CA ALA A 281 7.51 0.12 -31.99
C ALA A 281 8.36 1.25 -31.36
N GLN A 282 9.28 0.89 -30.47
CA GLN A 282 10.19 1.84 -29.82
C GLN A 282 11.19 2.48 -30.80
N SER A 283 11.63 1.75 -31.82
CA SER A 283 12.50 2.30 -32.87
C SER A 283 11.75 3.29 -33.77
N ALA A 284 10.49 2.97 -34.10
CA ALA A 284 9.61 3.85 -34.86
C ALA A 284 9.25 5.13 -34.09
N ARG A 285 9.05 5.04 -32.77
CA ARG A 285 8.86 6.19 -31.87
C ARG A 285 9.95 7.25 -32.02
N LYS A 286 11.21 6.85 -32.19
CA LYS A 286 12.34 7.80 -32.37
C LYS A 286 12.24 8.65 -33.64
N GLN A 287 11.40 8.27 -34.61
CA GLN A 287 11.15 9.03 -35.85
C GLN A 287 9.87 9.87 -35.79
N LEU A 288 9.14 9.78 -34.67
CA LEU A 288 7.93 10.52 -34.43
C LEU A 288 8.28 12.00 -34.19
N ARG A 289 7.57 12.88 -34.89
CA ARG A 289 7.64 14.33 -34.72
C ARG A 289 6.24 14.80 -34.40
N ILE A 290 6.10 15.38 -33.21
CA ILE A 290 4.85 15.87 -32.68
C ILE A 290 5.00 17.34 -32.37
N ASP A 291 4.05 18.12 -32.87
CA ASP A 291 3.81 19.49 -32.46
C ASP A 291 2.78 19.46 -31.34
N TRP A 292 3.16 19.96 -30.17
CA TRP A 292 2.35 19.94 -28.96
C TRP A 292 1.69 21.30 -28.72
N ASP A 293 0.49 21.27 -28.17
CA ASP A 293 -0.22 22.44 -27.66
C ASP A 293 -0.25 22.37 -26.13
N THR A 294 0.30 23.38 -25.45
CA THR A 294 0.45 23.44 -23.99
C THR A 294 -0.03 24.80 -23.48
N ASP A 295 -0.62 24.82 -22.29
CA ASP A 295 -1.24 26.01 -21.69
C ASP A 295 -0.64 26.41 -20.32
N HIS A 296 0.32 25.64 -19.80
CA HIS A 296 1.05 25.94 -18.58
C HIS A 296 2.55 25.62 -18.73
N SER A 297 3.32 26.04 -17.72
CA SER A 297 4.78 25.92 -17.70
C SER A 297 5.32 25.73 -16.27
N ASP A 298 4.68 24.86 -15.49
CA ASP A 298 5.05 24.57 -14.11
C ASP A 298 6.57 24.30 -13.97
N SER A 299 7.23 24.93 -12.99
CA SER A 299 8.66 24.76 -12.76
C SER A 299 9.01 24.70 -11.27
N THR A 300 10.04 23.92 -10.92
CA THR A 300 10.52 23.84 -9.52
C THR A 300 10.97 25.19 -9.01
N ALA A 301 11.64 25.99 -9.85
CA ALA A 301 12.09 27.33 -9.49
C ALA A 301 10.93 28.28 -9.14
N ASP A 302 9.79 28.17 -9.83
CA ASP A 302 8.60 28.96 -9.51
C ASP A 302 7.92 28.49 -8.23
N TYR A 303 7.90 27.17 -7.97
CA TYR A 303 7.37 26.65 -6.72
C TYR A 303 8.18 27.10 -5.51
N ASP A 304 9.52 27.03 -5.58
CA ASP A 304 10.39 27.50 -4.50
C ASP A 304 10.18 28.99 -4.20
N ARG A 305 10.07 29.81 -5.27
CA ARG A 305 9.80 31.25 -5.16
C ARG A 305 8.47 31.53 -4.48
N GLN A 306 7.41 30.80 -4.85
CA GLN A 306 6.09 30.93 -4.25
C GLN A 306 6.09 30.48 -2.78
N ALA A 307 6.78 29.38 -2.47
CA ALA A 307 6.86 28.87 -1.11
C ALA A 307 7.54 29.87 -0.16
N GLU A 308 8.63 30.51 -0.57
CA GLU A 308 9.30 31.53 0.24
C GLU A 308 8.44 32.79 0.44
N ALA A 309 7.63 33.19 -0.55
CA ALA A 309 6.67 34.28 -0.39
C ALA A 309 5.57 33.89 0.62
N LEU A 310 4.98 32.71 0.45
CA LEU A 310 3.89 32.20 1.29
C LEU A 310 4.30 31.97 2.74
N ARG A 311 5.58 31.65 3.00
CA ARG A 311 6.15 31.54 4.35
C ARG A 311 5.90 32.77 5.21
N GLN A 312 5.89 33.96 4.59
CA GLN A 312 5.73 35.24 5.30
C GLN A 312 4.25 35.59 5.55
N GLU A 313 3.33 34.85 4.94
CA GLU A 313 1.91 35.06 5.09
C GLU A 313 1.34 34.34 6.32
N ALA A 314 0.10 34.67 6.68
CA ALA A 314 -0.57 33.99 7.78
C ALA A 314 -0.90 32.53 7.45
N GLY A 315 -1.29 32.24 6.20
CA GLY A 315 -1.88 30.96 5.80
C GLY A 315 -3.27 30.71 6.41
N GLU A 316 -3.96 29.68 5.93
CA GLU A 316 -5.20 29.18 6.50
C GLU A 316 -4.92 28.44 7.81
N THR A 317 -5.70 28.70 8.87
CA THR A 317 -5.54 27.99 10.14
C THR A 317 -6.33 26.69 10.12
N LEU A 318 -5.63 25.56 10.13
CA LEU A 318 -6.23 24.22 10.15
C LEU A 318 -6.54 23.74 11.57
N ARG A 319 -5.72 24.16 12.55
CA ARG A 319 -5.94 23.87 13.98
C ARG A 319 -5.25 24.91 14.86
N THR A 320 -5.90 25.27 15.96
CA THR A 320 -5.31 26.03 17.06
C THR A 320 -5.76 25.43 18.40
N ASP A 321 -4.80 25.08 19.24
CA ASP A 321 -4.98 24.72 20.64
C ASP A 321 -4.24 25.75 21.51
N GLY A 322 -4.89 26.29 22.54
CA GLY A 322 -4.27 27.26 23.45
C GLY A 322 -3.91 28.60 22.79
N ASP A 323 -2.94 29.32 23.38
CA ASP A 323 -2.43 30.61 22.90
C ASP A 323 -0.94 30.49 22.56
N VAL A 324 -0.66 30.08 21.33
CA VAL A 324 0.70 29.84 20.83
C VAL A 324 1.56 31.09 20.88
N ARG A 325 1.01 32.26 20.56
CA ARG A 325 1.78 33.51 20.56
C ARG A 325 2.25 33.84 21.97
N ARG A 326 1.33 33.86 22.93
CA ARG A 326 1.66 34.11 24.34
C ARG A 326 2.66 33.09 24.89
N ALA A 327 2.51 31.81 24.51
CA ALA A 327 3.41 30.75 24.97
C ALA A 327 4.83 30.87 24.40
N LEU A 328 4.96 31.28 23.13
CA LEU A 328 6.26 31.59 22.52
C LEU A 328 6.91 32.83 23.15
N ASP A 329 6.14 33.89 23.40
CA ASP A 329 6.64 35.12 24.04
C ASP A 329 7.13 34.87 25.48
N ALA A 330 6.54 33.89 26.18
CA ALA A 330 6.90 33.51 27.54
C ALA A 330 7.96 32.38 27.63
N ALA A 331 8.41 31.83 26.50
CA ALA A 331 9.34 30.71 26.49
C ALA A 331 10.75 31.13 26.93
N SER A 332 11.45 30.25 27.64
CA SER A 332 12.86 30.47 28.01
C SER A 332 13.78 30.38 26.78
N LYS A 333 13.46 29.48 25.85
CA LYS A 333 14.13 29.32 24.56
C LYS A 333 13.07 29.15 23.46
N VAL A 334 13.30 29.78 22.31
CA VAL A 334 12.48 29.57 21.10
C VAL A 334 13.36 28.98 20.01
N VAL A 335 13.02 27.79 19.55
CA VAL A 335 13.73 27.10 18.45
C VAL A 335 12.92 27.30 17.18
N LYS A 336 13.58 27.63 16.06
CA LYS A 336 12.95 27.80 14.75
C LYS A 336 13.77 27.10 13.70
N ALA A 337 13.11 26.37 12.80
CA ALA A 337 13.75 25.68 11.69
C ALA A 337 12.82 25.65 10.47
N SER A 338 13.38 25.34 9.31
CA SER A 338 12.63 25.12 8.09
C SER A 338 13.15 23.90 7.35
N TYR A 339 12.25 23.13 6.76
CA TYR A 339 12.53 21.84 6.15
C TYR A 339 11.82 21.73 4.81
N TYR A 340 12.43 21.02 3.86
CA TYR A 340 11.90 20.81 2.51
C TYR A 340 12.09 19.35 2.09
N TYR A 341 11.06 18.76 1.50
CA TYR A 341 11.21 17.50 0.75
C TYR A 341 10.79 17.69 -0.71
N PRO A 342 11.50 17.08 -1.66
CA PRO A 342 11.21 17.23 -3.08
C PRO A 342 10.08 16.30 -3.53
N PHE A 343 9.65 16.54 -4.78
CA PHE A 343 8.88 15.54 -5.51
C PHE A 343 9.75 14.31 -5.72
N VAL A 344 9.14 13.13 -5.70
CA VAL A 344 9.86 11.88 -6.01
C VAL A 344 8.99 10.95 -6.84
N SER A 345 9.65 10.17 -7.69
CA SER A 345 9.04 9.09 -8.46
C SER A 345 8.98 7.81 -7.62
N HIS A 346 8.01 6.95 -7.95
CA HIS A 346 7.93 5.58 -7.44
C HIS A 346 9.04 4.69 -7.99
N ALA A 347 9.47 4.97 -9.21
CA ALA A 347 10.58 4.28 -9.88
C ALA A 347 10.46 2.74 -9.84
N ASN A 348 9.24 2.22 -10.04
CA ASN A 348 8.92 0.79 -9.97
C ASN A 348 9.81 -0.01 -10.92
N MET A 349 10.40 -1.14 -10.50
CA MET A 349 11.28 -1.91 -11.39
C MET A 349 10.61 -2.37 -12.70
N GLU A 350 9.36 -2.81 -12.65
CA GLU A 350 8.51 -3.07 -13.81
C GLU A 350 7.78 -1.78 -14.25
N PRO A 351 8.15 -1.16 -15.39
CA PRO A 351 7.42 -0.01 -15.93
C PRO A 351 5.95 -0.35 -16.21
N GLN A 352 5.09 0.67 -16.27
CA GLN A 352 3.67 0.45 -16.56
C GLN A 352 3.46 -0.37 -17.83
N ASN A 353 2.56 -1.35 -17.75
CA ASN A 353 2.24 -2.24 -18.85
C ASN A 353 0.85 -2.84 -18.66
N CYS A 354 0.22 -3.20 -19.77
CA CYS A 354 -1.02 -3.96 -19.80
C CYS A 354 -1.16 -4.66 -21.14
N THR A 355 -1.63 -5.91 -21.12
CA THR A 355 -2.05 -6.61 -22.33
C THR A 355 -3.56 -6.54 -22.44
N ALA A 356 -4.08 -6.23 -23.62
CA ALA A 356 -5.51 -6.08 -23.87
C ALA A 356 -5.94 -6.84 -25.13
N LEU A 357 -7.13 -7.43 -25.08
CA LEU A 357 -7.79 -8.10 -26.20
C LEU A 357 -9.25 -7.65 -26.28
N TYR A 358 -9.58 -6.91 -27.33
CA TYR A 358 -10.96 -6.48 -27.61
C TYR A 358 -11.60 -7.38 -28.66
N HIS A 359 -12.59 -8.15 -28.24
CA HIS A 359 -13.29 -9.13 -29.07
C HIS A 359 -14.35 -8.47 -29.95
N GLU A 360 -14.65 -9.10 -31.10
CA GLU A 360 -15.75 -8.67 -31.98
C GLU A 360 -17.12 -8.70 -31.27
N SER A 361 -17.28 -9.55 -30.26
CA SER A 361 -18.48 -9.64 -29.42
C SER A 361 -18.70 -8.43 -28.48
N GLY A 362 -17.74 -7.51 -28.43
CA GLY A 362 -17.70 -6.38 -27.51
C GLY A 362 -17.17 -6.72 -26.11
N GLN A 363 -16.65 -7.94 -25.90
CA GLN A 363 -15.93 -8.32 -24.69
C GLN A 363 -14.49 -7.77 -24.71
N LEU A 364 -13.98 -7.36 -23.54
CA LEU A 364 -12.62 -6.89 -23.37
C LEU A 364 -11.92 -7.71 -22.28
N GLU A 365 -10.77 -8.28 -22.60
CA GLU A 365 -9.89 -8.94 -21.63
C GLU A 365 -8.63 -8.10 -21.40
N LEU A 366 -8.23 -7.96 -20.13
CA LEU A 366 -7.06 -7.23 -19.71
C LEU A 366 -6.18 -8.11 -18.81
N TRP A 367 -4.87 -8.10 -19.01
CA TRP A 367 -3.87 -8.61 -18.08
C TRP A 367 -3.11 -7.42 -17.54
N ALA A 368 -3.30 -7.11 -16.26
CA ALA A 368 -2.87 -5.85 -15.68
C ALA A 368 -2.25 -6.05 -14.28
N PRO A 369 -1.03 -5.53 -14.04
CA PRO A 369 -0.48 -5.46 -12.69
C PRO A 369 -1.06 -4.23 -11.98
N SER A 370 -2.32 -4.31 -11.55
CA SER A 370 -3.02 -3.21 -10.86
C SER A 370 -3.14 -3.45 -9.36
N GLN A 371 -2.82 -2.42 -8.56
CA GLN A 371 -3.10 -2.44 -7.12
C GLN A 371 -4.59 -2.20 -6.82
N ASN A 372 -5.34 -1.61 -7.76
CA ASN A 372 -6.77 -1.31 -7.62
C ASN A 372 -7.53 -1.70 -8.90
N PRO A 373 -7.65 -3.02 -9.18
CA PRO A 373 -8.16 -3.53 -10.46
C PRO A 373 -9.63 -3.17 -10.71
N LYS A 374 -10.46 -3.06 -9.67
CA LYS A 374 -11.87 -2.66 -9.82
C LYS A 374 -12.00 -1.23 -10.36
N ALA A 375 -11.25 -0.28 -9.79
CA ALA A 375 -11.24 1.08 -10.28
C ALA A 375 -10.67 1.17 -11.71
N GLY A 376 -9.68 0.33 -12.03
CA GLY A 376 -9.16 0.20 -13.39
C GLY A 376 -10.23 -0.28 -14.39
N ARG A 377 -11.00 -1.31 -14.03
CA ARG A 377 -12.11 -1.82 -14.83
C ARG A 377 -13.17 -0.73 -15.09
N GLN A 378 -13.54 0.02 -14.06
CA GLN A 378 -14.51 1.12 -14.15
C GLN A 378 -14.00 2.24 -15.04
N LEU A 379 -12.75 2.66 -14.87
CA LEU A 379 -12.14 3.70 -15.70
C LEU A 379 -12.08 3.31 -17.18
N VAL A 380 -11.76 2.04 -17.47
CA VAL A 380 -11.79 1.51 -18.84
C VAL A 380 -13.22 1.47 -19.38
N ALA A 381 -14.20 1.02 -18.59
CA ALA A 381 -15.61 0.99 -18.98
C ALA A 381 -16.13 2.38 -19.35
N GLU A 382 -15.85 3.39 -18.51
CA GLU A 382 -16.21 4.78 -18.74
C GLU A 382 -15.56 5.33 -20.02
N THR A 383 -14.25 5.11 -20.20
CA THR A 383 -13.52 5.62 -21.37
C THR A 383 -13.96 4.95 -22.67
N MET A 384 -14.26 3.65 -22.63
CA MET A 384 -14.70 2.86 -23.78
C MET A 384 -16.20 2.97 -24.04
N ASN A 385 -16.97 3.51 -23.10
CA ASN A 385 -18.43 3.51 -23.11
C ASN A 385 -19.00 2.08 -23.30
N ILE A 386 -18.48 1.11 -22.54
CA ILE A 386 -18.95 -0.28 -22.50
C ILE A 386 -19.34 -0.68 -21.07
N LEU A 387 -20.13 -1.74 -20.92
CA LEU A 387 -20.57 -2.21 -19.60
C LEU A 387 -19.40 -2.87 -18.83
N ASP A 388 -19.37 -2.66 -17.51
CA ASP A 388 -18.35 -3.21 -16.61
C ASP A 388 -18.28 -4.75 -16.64
N ASP A 389 -19.41 -5.43 -16.86
CA ASP A 389 -19.50 -6.90 -16.99
C ASP A 389 -18.99 -7.44 -18.33
N ARG A 390 -18.68 -6.55 -19.29
CA ARG A 390 -18.00 -6.87 -20.55
C ARG A 390 -16.48 -6.83 -20.42
N ILE A 391 -15.95 -6.51 -19.25
CA ILE A 391 -14.51 -6.36 -19.02
C ILE A 391 -14.03 -7.42 -18.01
N HIS A 392 -13.18 -8.32 -18.49
CA HIS A 392 -12.49 -9.27 -17.64
C HIS A 392 -11.06 -8.79 -17.35
N VAL A 393 -10.69 -8.74 -16.06
CA VAL A 393 -9.34 -8.35 -15.63
C VAL A 393 -8.65 -9.54 -14.99
N ASN A 394 -7.64 -10.06 -15.68
CA ASN A 394 -6.69 -11.05 -15.20
C ASN A 394 -5.63 -10.34 -14.34
N LEU A 395 -5.61 -10.68 -13.04
CA LEU A 395 -4.64 -10.12 -12.09
C LEU A 395 -3.28 -10.78 -12.27
N THR A 396 -2.31 -10.04 -12.82
CA THR A 396 -0.91 -10.48 -12.86
C THR A 396 -0.17 -10.02 -11.61
N ARG A 397 0.96 -10.67 -11.29
CA ARG A 397 1.84 -10.20 -10.21
C ARG A 397 2.38 -8.81 -10.58
N ILE A 398 2.57 -7.96 -9.57
CA ILE A 398 3.00 -6.58 -9.75
C ILE A 398 4.51 -6.46 -9.45
N GLY A 399 5.30 -5.98 -10.41
CA GLY A 399 6.75 -5.79 -10.31
C GLY A 399 7.15 -4.45 -9.67
N GLY A 400 6.54 -4.13 -8.54
CA GLY A 400 6.67 -2.83 -7.85
C GLY A 400 5.47 -1.94 -8.14
N GLY A 401 4.84 -1.47 -7.07
CA GLY A 401 3.67 -0.59 -7.15
C GLY A 401 3.85 0.69 -6.36
N PHE A 402 4.25 0.57 -5.08
CA PHE A 402 4.56 1.69 -4.17
C PHE A 402 3.51 2.83 -4.11
N GLY A 403 2.30 2.60 -4.64
CA GLY A 403 1.24 3.58 -4.79
C GLY A 403 0.96 4.02 -6.23
N ARG A 404 1.93 3.93 -7.15
CA ARG A 404 1.78 4.25 -8.58
C ARG A 404 0.65 3.47 -9.24
N ARG A 405 0.60 2.16 -8.99
CA ARG A 405 -0.38 1.24 -9.62
C ARG A 405 -1.74 1.25 -8.92
N LEU A 406 -2.00 2.21 -8.04
CA LEU A 406 -3.36 2.61 -7.64
C LEU A 406 -4.03 3.48 -8.72
N ARG A 407 -3.25 4.04 -9.65
CA ARG A 407 -3.71 4.65 -10.90
C ARG A 407 -3.62 3.59 -12.02
N ASN A 408 -4.57 3.66 -12.95
CA ASN A 408 -4.78 2.64 -13.99
C ASN A 408 -4.85 3.26 -15.40
N ASP A 409 -4.22 4.42 -15.58
CA ASP A 409 -4.06 5.14 -16.85
C ASP A 409 -3.53 4.22 -17.97
N PHE A 410 -2.53 3.40 -17.67
CA PHE A 410 -1.96 2.43 -18.61
C PHE A 410 -2.94 1.32 -19.05
N MET A 411 -3.95 0.98 -18.24
CA MET A 411 -4.99 0.02 -18.65
C MET A 411 -5.91 0.63 -19.71
N VAL A 412 -6.19 1.93 -19.59
CA VAL A 412 -7.05 2.67 -20.52
C VAL A 412 -6.36 2.84 -21.87
N GLU A 413 -5.07 3.19 -21.86
CA GLU A 413 -4.25 3.26 -23.07
C GLU A 413 -4.24 1.91 -23.81
N ALA A 414 -3.98 0.80 -23.10
CA ALA A 414 -3.98 -0.53 -23.70
C ALA A 414 -5.34 -0.94 -24.28
N ALA A 415 -6.43 -0.67 -23.54
CA ALA A 415 -7.79 -0.95 -23.99
C ALA A 415 -8.16 -0.15 -25.24
N TRP A 416 -7.83 1.14 -25.28
CA TRP A 416 -8.06 2.00 -26.44
C TRP A 416 -7.31 1.47 -27.66
N ILE A 417 -6.02 1.16 -27.51
CA ILE A 417 -5.20 0.64 -28.61
C ILE A 417 -5.74 -0.71 -29.12
N ALA A 418 -6.10 -1.64 -28.23
CA ALA A 418 -6.66 -2.93 -28.63
C ALA A 418 -8.00 -2.80 -29.39
N ARG A 419 -8.82 -1.79 -29.06
CA ARG A 419 -10.05 -1.49 -29.80
C ARG A 419 -9.76 -1.01 -31.21
N GLU A 420 -8.77 -0.15 -31.39
CA GLU A 420 -8.40 0.41 -32.70
C GLU A 420 -7.71 -0.64 -33.60
N THR A 421 -6.89 -1.52 -33.02
CA THR A 421 -6.14 -2.53 -33.79
C THR A 421 -6.94 -3.80 -34.08
N ARG A 422 -7.95 -4.12 -33.25
CA ARG A 422 -8.71 -5.39 -33.30
C ARG A 422 -7.83 -6.63 -33.24
N GLN A 423 -6.72 -6.54 -32.51
CA GLN A 423 -5.78 -7.63 -32.25
C GLN A 423 -5.38 -7.60 -30.77
N PRO A 424 -4.85 -8.71 -30.21
CA PRO A 424 -4.23 -8.66 -28.89
C PRO A 424 -3.03 -7.70 -28.93
N VAL A 425 -2.95 -6.78 -27.97
CA VAL A 425 -1.86 -5.80 -27.87
C VAL A 425 -1.30 -5.77 -26.46
N GLN A 426 0.02 -5.83 -26.33
CA GLN A 426 0.72 -5.49 -25.10
C GLN A 426 1.28 -4.07 -25.20
N LEU A 427 0.74 -3.17 -24.39
CA LEU A 427 1.35 -1.86 -24.13
C LEU A 427 2.44 -2.03 -23.09
N GLN A 428 3.64 -1.52 -23.38
CA GLN A 428 4.76 -1.49 -22.44
C GLN A 428 5.45 -0.13 -22.53
N TRP A 429 5.35 0.63 -21.44
CA TRP A 429 6.07 1.89 -21.30
C TRP A 429 7.57 1.66 -21.21
N SER A 430 8.36 2.62 -21.70
CA SER A 430 9.79 2.67 -21.40
C SER A 430 10.02 3.14 -19.95
N ARG A 431 11.25 3.02 -19.45
CA ARG A 431 11.62 3.59 -18.15
C ARG A 431 11.45 5.12 -18.15
N GLU A 432 11.80 5.77 -19.26
CA GLU A 432 11.66 7.21 -19.43
C GLU A 432 10.20 7.66 -19.38
N ASP A 433 9.29 6.88 -19.95
CA ASP A 433 7.85 7.15 -19.83
C ASP A 433 7.37 6.98 -18.39
N ASP A 434 7.78 5.90 -17.72
CA ASP A 434 7.38 5.61 -16.33
C ASP A 434 7.87 6.70 -15.37
N MET A 435 9.08 7.23 -15.58
CA MET A 435 9.66 8.31 -14.78
C MET A 435 9.02 9.67 -15.09
N ARG A 436 8.79 10.00 -16.37
CA ARG A 436 8.28 11.32 -16.80
C ARG A 436 6.75 11.45 -16.78
N HIS A 437 6.03 10.34 -16.71
CA HIS A 437 4.57 10.29 -16.61
C HIS A 437 4.12 9.53 -15.35
N ASP A 438 4.85 9.77 -14.25
CA ASP A 438 4.49 9.28 -12.92
C ASP A 438 3.36 10.12 -12.30
N PHE A 439 2.81 9.63 -11.20
CA PHE A 439 2.03 10.42 -10.24
C PHE A 439 2.90 10.66 -9.02
N TYR A 440 3.65 11.76 -9.00
CA TYR A 440 4.73 11.97 -8.05
C TYR A 440 4.22 12.10 -6.60
N ARG A 441 5.05 11.68 -5.63
CA ARG A 441 4.90 12.18 -4.25
C ARG A 441 5.10 13.69 -4.31
N PRO A 442 4.19 14.53 -3.81
CA PRO A 442 4.37 15.98 -3.88
C PRO A 442 5.50 16.48 -2.97
N ALA A 443 6.11 17.60 -3.36
CA ALA A 443 7.01 18.35 -2.48
C ALA A 443 6.23 19.16 -1.42
N ALA A 444 6.93 19.60 -0.37
CA ALA A 444 6.39 20.58 0.56
C ALA A 444 7.49 21.27 1.38
N TRP A 445 7.14 22.41 1.97
CA TRP A 445 7.98 23.21 2.85
C TRP A 445 7.32 23.31 4.22
N HIS A 446 8.11 23.12 5.27
CA HIS A 446 7.71 23.22 6.66
C HIS A 446 8.45 24.37 7.33
N HIS A 447 7.72 25.19 8.08
CA HIS A 447 8.31 26.22 8.93
C HIS A 447 7.81 26.05 10.36
N PHE A 448 8.75 25.83 11.28
CA PHE A 448 8.44 25.51 12.66
C PHE A 448 8.93 26.59 13.63
N ALA A 449 8.19 26.74 14.73
CA ALA A 449 8.68 27.37 15.95
C ALA A 449 8.23 26.55 17.17
N ALA A 450 9.14 26.27 18.09
CA ALA A 450 8.84 25.64 19.37
C ALA A 450 9.29 26.51 20.54
N GLY A 451 8.42 26.63 21.55
CA GLY A 451 8.75 27.27 22.82
C GLY A 451 9.14 26.22 23.85
N VAL A 452 10.25 26.44 24.55
CA VAL A 452 10.76 25.57 25.61
C VAL A 452 10.84 26.36 26.92
N ASP A 453 10.33 25.80 28.01
CA ASP A 453 10.39 26.41 29.33
C ASP A 453 11.75 26.20 30.03
N LYS A 454 11.90 26.76 31.24
CA LYS A 454 13.13 26.64 32.04
C LYS A 454 13.45 25.22 32.51
N ASN A 455 12.50 24.28 32.40
CA ASN A 455 12.67 22.88 32.77
C ASN A 455 12.91 22.00 31.53
N GLY A 456 13.11 22.59 30.35
CA GLY A 456 13.31 21.85 29.12
C GLY A 456 12.04 21.18 28.58
N LYS A 457 10.84 21.65 28.95
CA LYS A 457 9.57 21.16 28.42
C LYS A 457 9.09 22.01 27.25
N MET A 458 8.61 21.37 26.19
CA MET A 458 8.00 22.07 25.06
C MET A 458 6.60 22.58 25.44
N THR A 459 6.41 23.88 25.39
CA THR A 459 5.17 24.58 25.78
C THR A 459 4.38 25.12 24.59
N ALA A 460 5.02 25.30 23.44
CA ALA A 460 4.39 25.77 22.23
C ALA A 460 4.96 25.05 21.00
N PHE A 461 4.12 24.78 20.00
CA PHE A 461 4.53 24.37 18.67
C PHE A 461 3.68 25.05 17.60
N ASP A 462 4.30 25.91 16.80
CA ASP A 462 3.70 26.57 15.63
C ASP A 462 4.26 25.92 14.36
N HIS A 463 3.38 25.48 13.48
CA HIS A 463 3.71 24.87 12.21
C HIS A 463 2.99 25.59 11.08
N HIS A 464 3.75 26.17 10.14
CA HIS A 464 3.24 26.62 8.85
C HIS A 464 3.70 25.67 7.75
N PHE A 465 2.74 25.01 7.14
CA PHE A 465 2.92 24.02 6.08
C PHE A 465 2.59 24.64 4.72
N VAL A 466 3.55 24.71 3.81
CA VAL A 466 3.32 25.14 2.43
C VAL A 466 3.39 23.91 1.53
N THR A 467 2.33 23.65 0.77
CA THR A 467 2.22 22.47 -0.09
C THR A 467 1.38 22.76 -1.33
N PHE A 468 1.03 21.74 -2.09
CA PHE A 468 0.29 21.87 -3.34
C PHE A 468 -1.21 21.65 -3.17
N GLY A 469 -2.00 22.43 -3.90
CA GLY A 469 -3.45 22.32 -3.89
C GLY A 469 -4.10 23.08 -5.03
N ASN A 470 -5.24 22.59 -5.49
CA ASN A 470 -6.06 23.20 -6.53
C ASN A 470 -7.45 23.46 -5.95
N ASN A 471 -8.09 24.59 -6.31
CA ASN A 471 -9.42 24.94 -5.80
C ASN A 471 -9.55 24.92 -4.26
N ARG A 472 -8.49 25.34 -3.55
CA ARG A 472 -8.37 25.32 -2.07
C ARG A 472 -8.35 23.93 -1.42
N GLU A 473 -8.22 22.86 -2.21
CA GLU A 473 -8.04 21.50 -1.70
C GLU A 473 -6.63 21.01 -2.02
N THR A 474 -6.01 20.28 -1.09
CA THR A 474 -4.70 19.68 -1.34
C THR A 474 -4.77 18.64 -2.44
N VAL A 475 -3.78 18.63 -3.35
CA VAL A 475 -3.65 17.57 -4.35
C VAL A 475 -3.36 16.21 -3.69
N SER A 476 -3.53 15.12 -4.44
CA SER A 476 -3.35 13.77 -3.91
C SER A 476 -1.94 13.59 -3.31
N GLY A 477 -1.85 13.11 -2.07
CA GLY A 477 -0.58 12.90 -1.37
C GLY A 477 0.03 14.15 -0.70
N ALA A 478 -0.53 15.35 -0.92
CA ALA A 478 -0.02 16.62 -0.34
C ALA A 478 -0.67 16.98 1.01
N GLY A 479 -1.73 16.26 1.40
CA GLY A 479 -2.49 16.56 2.60
C GLY A 479 -1.74 16.30 3.91
N LEU A 480 -2.01 17.14 4.91
CA LEU A 480 -1.57 16.96 6.29
C LEU A 480 -2.78 17.07 7.23
N SER A 481 -2.98 16.05 8.07
CA SER A 481 -4.09 16.04 9.03
C SER A 481 -3.94 17.15 10.07
N PRO A 482 -5.00 17.93 10.39
CA PRO A 482 -4.99 18.86 11.52
C PRO A 482 -4.72 18.17 12.87
N ASN A 483 -4.92 16.86 12.93
CA ASN A 483 -4.62 16.03 14.08
C ASN A 483 -3.31 15.25 13.89
N HIS A 484 -2.31 15.76 13.17
CA HIS A 484 -1.00 15.10 13.07
C HIS A 484 -0.22 15.23 14.39
N TYR A 485 0.73 14.33 14.65
CA TYR A 485 1.63 14.44 15.81
C TYR A 485 2.47 15.74 15.73
N PRO A 486 2.56 16.58 16.78
CA PRO A 486 2.22 16.31 18.18
C PRO A 486 0.91 17.01 18.65
N ALA A 487 -0.05 17.24 17.77
CA ALA A 487 -1.29 17.93 18.14
C ALA A 487 -2.00 17.23 19.32
N GLY A 488 -2.44 17.98 20.33
CA GLY A 488 -2.98 17.43 21.57
C GLY A 488 -1.95 16.85 22.55
N LEU A 489 -0.65 16.89 22.24
CA LEU A 489 0.46 16.54 23.15
C LEU A 489 1.29 17.75 23.59
N VAL A 490 1.03 18.92 23.00
CA VAL A 490 1.62 20.21 23.38
C VAL A 490 0.49 21.13 23.83
N PRO A 491 0.63 21.89 24.94
CA PRO A 491 -0.48 22.69 25.46
C PRO A 491 -0.89 23.84 24.53
N ASN A 492 0.05 24.37 23.74
CA ASN A 492 -0.23 25.39 22.74
C ASN A 492 0.26 24.90 21.39
N PHE A 493 -0.65 24.63 20.47
CA PHE A 493 -0.36 24.08 19.15
C PHE A 493 -1.07 24.89 18.08
N ARG A 494 -0.39 25.18 16.97
CA ARG A 494 -1.03 25.80 15.81
C ARG A 494 -0.51 25.19 14.53
N LEU A 495 -1.42 24.81 13.64
CA LEU A 495 -1.14 24.38 12.28
C LEU A 495 -1.77 25.35 11.29
N ARG A 496 -0.95 25.90 10.40
CA ARG A 496 -1.33 26.79 9.31
C ARG A 496 -0.93 26.18 7.98
N GLN A 497 -1.69 26.45 6.92
CA GLN A 497 -1.45 25.93 5.58
C GLN A 497 -1.49 27.04 4.52
N SER A 498 -0.57 26.97 3.56
CA SER A 498 -0.66 27.71 2.30
C SER A 498 -0.55 26.72 1.14
N LEU A 499 -1.22 27.03 0.02
CA LEU A 499 -1.28 26.16 -1.16
C LEU A 499 -0.66 26.85 -2.37
N ILE A 500 0.10 26.06 -3.14
CA ILE A 500 0.63 26.39 -4.47
C ILE A 500 -0.16 25.58 -5.49
N GLU A 501 -0.68 26.22 -6.54
CA GLU A 501 -1.38 25.52 -7.62
C GLU A 501 -0.39 24.70 -8.46
N THR A 502 -0.83 23.55 -8.95
CA THR A 502 0.01 22.68 -9.79
C THR A 502 -0.80 21.88 -10.82
N ASN A 503 -0.23 21.75 -12.01
CA ASN A 503 -0.68 20.87 -13.09
C ASN A 503 0.08 19.54 -13.13
N VAL A 504 1.10 19.37 -12.28
CA VAL A 504 1.87 18.13 -12.17
C VAL A 504 1.00 17.05 -11.50
N PRO A 505 0.83 15.86 -12.11
CA PRO A 505 0.10 14.76 -11.50
C PRO A 505 0.77 14.30 -10.22
N THR A 506 0.00 14.25 -9.13
CA THR A 506 0.47 13.72 -7.84
C THR A 506 -0.32 12.49 -7.42
N GLY A 507 0.29 11.65 -6.59
CA GLY A 507 -0.30 10.40 -6.17
C GLY A 507 0.14 9.94 -4.80
N PRO A 508 -0.53 8.90 -4.27
CA PRO A 508 -0.04 8.19 -3.11
C PRO A 508 1.30 7.55 -3.46
N TRP A 509 2.34 7.92 -2.73
CA TRP A 509 3.62 7.21 -2.65
C TRP A 509 3.69 6.52 -1.29
N ARG A 510 4.41 5.40 -1.17
CA ARG A 510 4.42 4.53 0.03
C ARG A 510 4.38 5.33 1.34
N SER A 511 3.33 5.10 2.14
CA SER A 511 2.96 5.92 3.30
C SER A 511 2.63 7.38 2.91
N PRO A 512 1.49 7.63 2.21
CA PRO A 512 1.19 8.93 1.60
C PRO A 512 1.24 10.08 2.60
N GLY A 513 2.05 11.10 2.30
CA GLY A 513 2.34 12.23 3.18
C GLY A 513 3.27 11.86 4.35
N HIS A 514 2.96 10.80 5.08
CA HIS A 514 3.67 10.35 6.28
C HIS A 514 5.15 10.04 6.05
N SER A 515 5.51 9.40 4.93
CA SER A 515 6.92 9.16 4.54
C SER A 515 7.72 10.44 4.34
N ALA A 516 7.03 11.55 4.05
CA ALA A 516 7.65 12.84 3.83
C ALA A 516 7.64 13.66 5.11
N TYR A 517 6.49 14.09 5.62
CA TYR A 517 6.49 15.05 6.72
C TYR A 517 7.05 14.50 8.04
N CYS A 518 7.11 13.17 8.24
CA CYS A 518 7.65 12.59 9.48
C CYS A 518 9.11 13.01 9.72
N TRP A 519 9.92 13.11 8.65
CA TRP A 519 11.32 13.52 8.79
C TRP A 519 11.43 14.93 9.36
N ALA A 520 10.61 15.87 8.88
CA ALA A 520 10.63 17.25 9.32
C ALA A 520 10.31 17.38 10.82
N TYR A 521 9.24 16.74 11.31
CA TYR A 521 8.87 16.83 12.73
C TYR A 521 9.88 16.14 13.65
N GLN A 522 10.29 14.91 13.29
CA GLN A 522 11.16 14.11 14.15
C GLN A 522 12.57 14.68 14.20
N SER A 523 13.08 15.28 13.13
CA SER A 523 14.35 16.04 13.16
C SER A 523 14.21 17.34 13.94
N PHE A 524 13.12 18.09 13.75
CA PHE A 524 12.90 19.31 14.53
C PHE A 524 12.81 19.05 16.03
N PHE A 525 12.14 17.97 16.45
CA PHE A 525 12.07 17.62 17.88
C PHE A 525 13.40 17.16 18.44
N ASP A 526 14.32 16.71 17.60
CA ASP A 526 15.71 16.47 17.99
C ASP A 526 16.45 17.78 18.28
N GLU A 527 16.30 18.78 17.42
CA GLU A 527 16.85 20.12 17.64
C GLU A 527 16.24 20.79 18.89
N VAL A 528 14.95 20.61 19.13
CA VAL A 528 14.28 21.09 20.35
C VAL A 528 14.82 20.39 21.60
N ALA A 529 15.02 19.07 21.56
CA ALA A 529 15.62 18.32 22.67
C ALA A 529 17.06 18.80 22.95
N LEU A 530 17.87 19.01 21.91
CA LEU A 530 19.22 19.54 22.03
C LEU A 530 19.22 20.95 22.65
N ALA A 531 18.37 21.85 22.16
CA ALA A 531 18.24 23.18 22.71
C ALA A 531 17.71 23.18 24.16
N ALA A 532 16.91 22.17 24.53
CA ALA A 532 16.46 21.93 25.89
C ALA A 532 17.54 21.29 26.79
N GLU A 533 18.69 20.89 26.22
CA GLU A 533 19.76 20.16 26.91
C GLU A 533 19.26 18.84 27.53
N ARG A 534 18.39 18.13 26.79
CA ARG A 534 17.78 16.86 27.21
C ARG A 534 18.17 15.72 26.29
N ASP A 535 18.23 14.52 26.86
CA ASP A 535 18.34 13.29 26.06
C ASP A 535 17.13 13.14 25.12
N GLN A 536 17.40 12.67 23.92
CA GLN A 536 16.43 12.56 22.82
C GLN A 536 15.31 11.57 23.11
N LEU A 537 15.62 10.45 23.78
CA LEU A 537 14.64 9.45 24.18
C LEU A 537 13.79 10.01 25.32
N GLU A 538 14.43 10.59 26.34
CA GLU A 538 13.75 11.18 27.49
C GLU A 538 12.76 12.30 27.07
N PHE A 539 13.19 13.19 26.18
CA PHE A 539 12.35 14.27 25.65
C PHE A 539 11.10 13.73 24.94
N ARG A 540 11.25 12.74 24.07
CA ARG A 540 10.14 12.12 23.34
C ARG A 540 9.20 11.36 24.29
N LEU A 541 9.74 10.65 25.28
CA LEU A 541 8.92 9.98 26.30
C LEU A 541 8.15 10.97 27.19
N ASP A 542 8.74 12.13 27.53
CA ASP A 542 8.03 13.20 28.26
C ASP A 542 6.87 13.77 27.43
N LEU A 543 7.05 13.99 26.12
CA LEU A 543 5.94 14.39 25.22
C LEU A 543 4.82 13.35 25.15
N LEU A 544 5.17 12.07 25.18
CA LEU A 544 4.19 10.96 25.16
C LEU A 544 3.56 10.70 26.54
N SER A 545 4.09 11.29 27.62
CA SER A 545 3.63 11.01 29.00
C SER A 545 2.33 11.73 29.37
N LYS A 546 1.99 12.80 28.65
CA LYS A 546 0.85 13.65 28.97
C LYS A 546 0.16 14.14 27.72
N SER A 547 -1.17 14.14 27.74
CA SER A 547 -1.99 14.74 26.69
C SER A 547 -2.75 15.95 27.22
N TYR A 548 -2.94 16.92 26.33
CA TYR A 548 -3.70 18.16 26.54
C TYR A 548 -5.00 18.17 25.71
N GLY A 549 -5.31 17.07 25.01
CA GLY A 549 -6.47 16.89 24.17
C GLY A 549 -6.66 15.42 23.79
N LYS A 550 -7.28 15.14 22.64
CA LYS A 550 -7.26 13.78 22.08
C LYS A 550 -5.93 13.56 21.35
N PRO A 551 -5.06 12.64 21.80
CA PRO A 551 -3.81 12.36 21.10
C PRO A 551 -4.10 11.69 19.75
N PRO A 552 -3.24 11.89 18.75
CA PRO A 552 -3.45 11.37 17.41
C PRO A 552 -2.96 9.92 17.23
N LEU A 553 -2.38 9.37 18.29
CA LEU A 553 -1.75 8.06 18.34
C LEU A 553 -1.95 7.42 19.73
N ASP A 554 -1.73 6.12 19.83
CA ASP A 554 -1.67 5.41 21.11
C ASP A 554 -0.32 5.66 21.80
N LEU A 555 -0.37 6.34 22.95
CA LEU A 555 0.82 6.75 23.70
C LEU A 555 1.60 5.56 24.27
N LYS A 556 0.90 4.49 24.68
CA LYS A 556 1.54 3.31 25.26
C LYS A 556 2.23 2.49 24.19
N ARG A 557 1.58 2.25 23.05
CA ARG A 557 2.17 1.50 21.94
C ARG A 557 3.37 2.25 21.36
N THR A 558 3.23 3.56 21.17
CA THR A 558 4.33 4.42 20.68
C THR A 558 5.52 4.37 21.63
N SER A 559 5.33 4.67 22.92
CA SER A 559 6.43 4.64 23.91
C SER A 559 7.06 3.26 24.05
N SER A 560 6.27 2.18 23.92
CA SER A 560 6.78 0.80 23.97
C SER A 560 7.67 0.46 22.78
N THR A 561 7.28 0.85 21.56
CA THR A 561 8.13 0.65 20.37
C THR A 561 9.42 1.48 20.45
N LEU A 562 9.32 2.74 20.90
CA LEU A 562 10.48 3.63 21.05
C LEU A 562 11.47 3.08 22.08
N ALA A 563 10.98 2.65 23.25
CA ALA A 563 11.81 2.04 24.28
C ALA A 563 12.44 0.72 23.82
N LEU A 564 11.73 -0.09 23.03
CA LEU A 564 12.27 -1.34 22.49
C LEU A 564 13.39 -1.08 21.49
N ALA A 565 13.21 -0.15 20.54
CA ALA A 565 14.25 0.21 19.57
C ALA A 565 15.50 0.76 20.28
N ALA A 566 15.32 1.68 21.23
CA ALA A 566 16.41 2.25 22.02
C ALA A 566 17.17 1.18 22.83
N LYS A 567 16.44 0.27 23.50
CA LYS A 567 17.04 -0.85 24.24
C LYS A 567 17.87 -1.75 23.32
N LYS A 568 17.39 -2.02 22.12
CA LYS A 568 18.05 -2.91 21.14
C LYS A 568 19.31 -2.28 20.55
N ALA A 569 19.29 -0.98 20.32
CA ALA A 569 20.46 -0.22 19.89
C ALA A 569 21.51 0.02 21.00
N GLY A 570 21.13 -0.19 22.27
CA GLY A 570 21.97 0.14 23.42
C GLY A 570 22.07 1.64 23.68
N TRP A 571 21.01 2.40 23.37
CA TRP A 571 20.95 3.85 23.56
C TRP A 571 21.34 4.24 25.00
N GLY A 572 22.25 5.20 25.15
CA GLY A 572 22.75 5.67 26.45
C GLY A 572 23.60 4.67 27.24
N HIS A 573 23.80 3.44 26.73
CA HIS A 573 24.55 2.37 27.40
C HIS A 573 25.77 1.89 26.61
N ARG A 574 25.87 2.24 25.33
CA ARG A 574 26.99 1.92 24.44
C ARG A 574 27.74 3.20 24.06
N ALA A 575 29.05 3.22 24.32
CA ALA A 575 29.93 4.27 23.80
C ALA A 575 30.21 4.04 22.32
N LEU A 576 30.05 5.08 21.51
CA LEU A 576 30.37 5.07 20.08
C LEU A 576 31.82 5.53 19.86
N ALA A 577 32.49 4.95 18.87
CA ALA A 577 33.82 5.40 18.47
C ALA A 577 33.72 6.70 17.67
N ALA A 578 34.69 7.62 17.86
CA ALA A 578 34.83 8.94 17.21
C ALA A 578 33.68 9.34 16.27
N ASN A 579 33.89 9.47 14.98
CA ASN A 579 32.94 9.74 13.88
C ASN A 579 31.67 8.86 13.71
N ARG A 580 31.01 8.42 14.80
CA ARG A 580 29.79 7.60 14.77
C ARG A 580 28.66 8.25 15.54
N GLY A 581 27.47 8.17 14.98
CA GLY A 581 26.26 8.73 15.57
C GLY A 581 25.14 7.71 15.65
N MET A 582 24.30 7.85 16.68
CA MET A 582 23.00 7.20 16.75
C MET A 582 21.90 8.25 16.72
N GLY A 583 20.82 7.96 16.00
CA GLY A 583 19.65 8.82 15.90
C GLY A 583 18.36 8.02 15.89
N MET A 584 17.28 8.64 16.39
CA MET A 584 15.98 7.96 16.52
C MET A 584 14.86 8.69 15.79
N GLY A 585 13.85 7.93 15.40
CA GLY A 585 12.60 8.42 14.85
C GLY A 585 11.47 7.45 15.16
N PHE A 586 10.25 7.95 15.32
CA PHE A 586 9.07 7.11 15.43
C PHE A 586 7.92 7.70 14.64
N HIS A 587 6.97 6.85 14.27
CA HIS A 587 5.77 7.28 13.58
C HIS A 587 4.58 6.35 13.83
N PHE A 588 3.39 6.92 13.68
CA PHE A 588 2.13 6.19 13.63
C PHE A 588 1.39 6.55 12.34
N ASP A 589 1.13 5.53 11.53
CA ASP A 589 0.33 5.61 10.33
C ASP A 589 -0.30 4.25 10.02
N HIS A 590 -1.45 4.28 9.34
CA HIS A 590 -2.17 3.08 8.91
C HIS A 590 -2.40 1.98 9.98
N GLY A 591 -2.46 2.36 11.26
CA GLY A 591 -2.68 1.46 12.39
C GLY A 591 -1.41 0.88 13.01
N GLY A 592 -0.26 0.98 12.33
CA GLY A 592 1.01 0.48 12.81
C GLY A 592 1.81 1.52 13.60
N PHE A 593 2.52 1.06 14.62
CA PHE A 593 3.42 1.87 15.44
C PHE A 593 4.84 1.40 15.18
N VAL A 594 5.71 2.29 14.70
CA VAL A 594 7.09 1.93 14.39
C VAL A 594 8.06 2.95 14.95
N SER A 595 9.15 2.47 15.52
CA SER A 595 10.29 3.27 15.96
C SER A 595 11.58 2.67 15.43
N HIS A 596 12.49 3.53 15.00
CA HIS A 596 13.82 3.16 14.52
C HIS A 596 14.89 3.86 15.34
N VAL A 597 16.02 3.17 15.52
CA VAL A 597 17.30 3.79 15.87
C VAL A 597 18.30 3.42 14.78
N ALA A 598 18.89 4.41 14.12
CA ALA A 598 19.93 4.22 13.12
C ALA A 598 21.31 4.46 13.74
N GLU A 599 22.30 3.70 13.31
CA GLU A 599 23.72 3.92 13.56
C GLU A 599 24.41 4.26 12.23
N VAL A 600 25.16 5.34 12.23
CA VAL A 600 25.90 5.82 11.05
C VAL A 600 27.37 6.05 11.37
N VAL A 601 28.19 5.97 10.34
CA VAL A 601 29.60 6.35 10.36
C VAL A 601 29.80 7.49 9.38
N ALA A 602 30.41 8.58 9.84
CA ALA A 602 30.85 9.68 9.01
C ALA A 602 32.33 9.53 8.66
N ASP A 603 32.71 9.68 7.39
CA ASP A 603 34.10 9.77 6.95
C ASP A 603 34.25 10.97 6.01
N GLY A 604 34.57 12.12 6.61
CA GLY A 604 34.55 13.41 5.93
C GLY A 604 33.15 13.71 5.38
N PRO A 605 32.98 13.89 4.05
CA PRO A 605 31.66 14.13 3.45
C PRO A 605 30.84 12.85 3.24
N SER A 606 31.43 11.66 3.42
CA SER A 606 30.78 10.38 3.18
C SER A 606 30.07 9.91 4.44
N VAL A 607 28.85 9.39 4.29
CA VAL A 607 28.09 8.78 5.37
C VAL A 607 27.69 7.37 4.98
N THR A 608 27.93 6.42 5.89
CA THR A 608 27.44 5.05 5.77
C THR A 608 26.42 4.79 6.86
N VAL A 609 25.21 4.36 6.49
CA VAL A 609 24.25 3.79 7.44
C VAL A 609 24.62 2.34 7.65
N GLU A 610 25.17 2.02 8.82
CA GLU A 610 25.63 0.66 9.09
C GLU A 610 24.48 -0.23 9.54
N LYS A 611 23.66 0.27 10.48
CA LYS A 611 22.64 -0.55 11.11
C LYS A 611 21.40 0.25 11.50
N VAL A 612 20.23 -0.36 11.32
CA VAL A 612 18.94 0.17 11.78
C VAL A 612 18.25 -0.86 12.67
N TYR A 613 17.94 -0.46 13.90
CA TYR A 613 17.16 -1.22 14.87
C TYR A 613 15.69 -0.80 14.77
N SER A 614 14.85 -1.68 14.24
CA SER A 614 13.42 -1.42 14.05
C SER A 614 12.60 -2.13 15.12
N ALA A 615 11.72 -1.39 15.79
CA ALA A 615 10.69 -1.93 16.66
C ALA A 615 9.30 -1.58 16.13
N ALA A 616 8.44 -2.59 15.95
CA ALA A 616 7.08 -2.41 15.45
C ALA A 616 6.04 -3.09 16.35
N ASP A 617 4.90 -2.42 16.54
CA ASP A 617 3.68 -3.02 17.09
C ASP A 617 2.58 -2.90 16.04
N VAL A 618 2.25 -4.04 15.44
CA VAL A 618 1.20 -4.18 14.43
C VAL A 618 0.17 -5.27 14.80
N GLY A 619 0.10 -5.63 16.09
CA GLY A 619 -0.65 -6.81 16.55
C GLY A 619 0.12 -8.12 16.31
N PRO A 620 -0.57 -9.28 16.21
CA PRO A 620 0.07 -10.55 15.89
C PRO A 620 0.70 -10.52 14.51
N ILE A 621 1.92 -11.04 14.39
CA ILE A 621 2.55 -11.23 13.08
C ILE A 621 1.93 -12.43 12.39
N ILE A 622 1.45 -12.23 11.16
CA ILE A 622 0.85 -13.31 10.36
C ILE A 622 1.93 -14.22 9.77
N ASN A 623 2.86 -13.64 9.01
CA ASN A 623 4.01 -14.32 8.44
C ASN A 623 5.29 -13.55 8.81
N LEU A 624 6.21 -14.18 9.53
CA LEU A 624 7.47 -13.55 9.94
C LEU A 624 8.37 -13.20 8.75
N SER A 625 8.36 -14.00 7.68
CA SER A 625 9.13 -13.70 6.46
C SER A 625 8.63 -12.41 5.81
N GLY A 626 7.32 -12.31 5.56
CA GLY A 626 6.72 -11.11 4.98
C GLY A 626 6.91 -9.88 5.88
N ALA A 627 6.78 -10.04 7.20
CA ALA A 627 6.95 -8.93 8.14
C ALA A 627 8.37 -8.35 8.14
N LYS A 628 9.40 -9.21 8.15
CA LYS A 628 10.80 -8.78 8.03
C LYS A 628 11.06 -8.07 6.70
N ASN A 629 10.68 -8.70 5.59
CA ASN A 629 10.87 -8.12 4.25
C ASN A 629 10.21 -6.74 4.11
N GLN A 630 9.04 -6.53 4.71
CA GLN A 630 8.34 -5.25 4.67
C GLN A 630 9.09 -4.14 5.42
N VAL A 631 9.66 -4.45 6.58
CA VAL A 631 10.47 -3.52 7.37
C VAL A 631 11.81 -3.25 6.68
N GLU A 632 12.50 -4.31 6.26
CA GLU A 632 13.81 -4.23 5.60
C GLU A 632 13.72 -3.42 4.29
N GLY A 633 12.72 -3.72 3.46
CA GLY A 633 12.46 -2.97 2.23
C GLY A 633 12.07 -1.52 2.49
N ALA A 634 11.26 -1.24 3.53
CA ALA A 634 10.86 0.13 3.86
C ALA A 634 12.04 1.00 4.33
N VAL A 635 12.92 0.46 5.19
CA VAL A 635 14.12 1.19 5.64
C VAL A 635 15.07 1.45 4.47
N THR A 636 15.25 0.45 3.60
CA THR A 636 16.05 0.58 2.37
C THR A 636 15.48 1.64 1.43
N ASP A 637 14.16 1.62 1.18
CA ASP A 637 13.45 2.61 0.36
C ASP A 637 13.59 4.02 0.95
N ALA A 638 13.50 4.18 2.28
CA ALA A 638 13.67 5.47 2.94
C ALA A 638 15.08 6.05 2.74
N LEU A 639 16.12 5.21 2.90
CA LEU A 639 17.51 5.63 2.67
C LEU A 639 17.76 5.98 1.19
N SER A 640 17.18 5.20 0.27
CA SER A 640 17.24 5.52 -1.16
C SER A 640 16.55 6.86 -1.44
N THR A 641 15.32 7.03 -0.98
CA THR A 641 14.48 8.19 -1.32
C THR A 641 14.99 9.49 -0.69
N ALA A 642 15.72 9.42 0.43
CA ALA A 642 16.33 10.59 1.05
C ALA A 642 17.36 11.32 0.15
N GLN A 643 17.81 10.69 -0.95
CA GLN A 643 18.80 11.22 -1.88
C GLN A 643 18.21 11.52 -3.27
N LEU A 644 16.89 11.40 -3.44
CA LEU A 644 16.22 11.47 -4.73
C LEU A 644 15.34 12.70 -4.84
N GLU A 645 15.25 13.24 -6.06
CA GLU A 645 14.34 14.31 -6.40
C GLU A 645 13.86 14.21 -7.85
N ILE A 646 12.63 14.67 -8.08
CA ILE A 646 12.12 15.03 -9.39
C ILE A 646 11.94 16.55 -9.42
N THR A 647 12.50 17.19 -10.44
CA THR A 647 12.31 18.62 -10.70
C THR A 647 11.59 18.84 -12.02
N PHE A 648 11.02 20.04 -12.19
CA PHE A 648 10.21 20.39 -13.34
C PHE A 648 10.71 21.66 -14.03
N ALA A 649 10.61 21.67 -15.35
CA ALA A 649 10.82 22.83 -16.22
C ALA A 649 9.81 22.78 -17.36
N ASP A 650 9.18 23.92 -17.66
CA ASP A 650 8.16 24.06 -18.72
C ASP A 650 7.02 23.02 -18.62
N GLY A 651 6.63 22.68 -17.39
CA GLY A 651 5.59 21.71 -17.07
C GLY A 651 5.98 20.24 -17.29
N ALA A 652 7.25 19.95 -17.56
CA ALA A 652 7.79 18.61 -17.80
C ALA A 652 8.80 18.20 -16.72
N ALA A 653 8.83 16.90 -16.38
CA ALA A 653 9.84 16.33 -15.48
C ALA A 653 11.23 16.33 -16.13
N THR A 654 12.26 16.73 -15.38
CA THR A 654 13.63 16.83 -15.90
C THR A 654 14.37 15.48 -15.86
N GLN A 655 14.25 14.74 -14.75
CA GLN A 655 14.81 13.39 -14.62
C GLN A 655 14.02 12.40 -15.47
N SER A 656 14.70 11.35 -15.91
CA SER A 656 14.20 10.44 -16.92
C SER A 656 14.50 8.97 -16.65
N ASN A 657 15.57 8.63 -15.93
CA ASN A 657 16.00 7.25 -15.79
C ASN A 657 16.88 7.06 -14.54
N PHE A 658 17.30 5.84 -14.22
CA PHE A 658 18.22 5.56 -13.11
C PHE A 658 19.62 6.17 -13.25
N THR A 659 19.94 6.77 -14.41
CA THR A 659 21.18 7.53 -14.63
C THR A 659 21.13 8.91 -13.99
N ASP A 660 19.94 9.53 -13.91
CA ASP A 660 19.70 10.85 -13.31
C ASP A 660 18.80 10.78 -12.07
N TYR A 661 18.30 9.59 -11.74
CA TYR A 661 17.50 9.26 -10.55
C TYR A 661 18.04 7.95 -9.91
N GLY A 662 19.23 8.02 -9.33
CA GLY A 662 20.01 6.86 -8.91
C GLY A 662 19.49 6.17 -7.64
N LEU A 663 18.70 5.11 -7.80
CA LEU A 663 18.28 4.27 -6.68
C LEU A 663 19.49 3.67 -5.94
N LEU A 664 19.31 3.46 -4.63
CA LEU A 664 20.30 2.88 -3.74
C LEU A 664 20.78 1.50 -4.24
N ARG A 665 22.08 1.26 -4.12
CA ARG A 665 22.74 0.02 -4.52
C ARG A 665 22.99 -0.90 -3.33
N ILE A 666 23.25 -2.19 -3.61
CA ILE A 666 23.35 -3.24 -2.59
C ILE A 666 24.47 -3.00 -1.56
N ASP A 667 25.55 -2.35 -1.97
CA ASP A 667 26.70 -1.97 -1.13
C ASP A 667 26.40 -0.83 -0.17
N GLN A 668 25.29 -0.11 -0.39
CA GLN A 668 24.82 0.97 0.47
C GLN A 668 23.67 0.52 1.41
N ALA A 669 23.21 -0.72 1.30
CA ALA A 669 22.10 -1.22 2.11
C ALA A 669 22.57 -1.49 3.56
N PRO A 670 21.87 -0.95 4.58
CA PRO A 670 22.25 -1.16 5.97
C PRO A 670 21.88 -2.56 6.47
N GLU A 671 22.52 -3.02 7.55
CA GLU A 671 21.99 -4.12 8.35
C GLU A 671 20.69 -3.67 9.03
N ILE A 672 19.63 -4.46 8.99
CA ILE A 672 18.33 -4.08 9.56
C ILE A 672 17.87 -5.17 10.53
N GLU A 673 17.76 -4.81 11.82
CA GLU A 673 17.33 -5.71 12.87
C GLU A 673 15.86 -5.45 13.23
N CYS A 674 14.99 -6.40 12.87
CA CYS A 674 13.54 -6.28 13.07
C CYS A 674 13.06 -6.89 14.40
N HIS A 675 12.35 -6.11 15.20
CA HIS A 675 11.70 -6.54 16.44
C HIS A 675 10.21 -6.25 16.42
N PHE A 676 9.39 -7.25 16.76
CA PHE A 676 7.95 -7.15 16.73
C PHE A 676 7.36 -7.37 18.12
N ILE A 677 6.52 -6.45 18.58
CA ILE A 677 5.71 -6.62 19.79
C ILE A 677 4.46 -7.43 19.39
N GLN A 678 4.41 -8.70 19.81
CA GLN A 678 3.26 -9.59 19.59
C GLN A 678 2.15 -9.26 20.60
N SER A 679 1.39 -8.20 20.34
CA SER A 679 0.29 -7.77 21.23
C SER A 679 -1.02 -8.49 20.92
N ASP A 680 -1.95 -8.52 21.88
CA ASP A 680 -3.33 -9.02 21.71
C ASP A 680 -4.23 -8.05 20.89
N ASN A 681 -3.67 -6.95 20.38
CA ASN A 681 -4.39 -6.05 19.49
C ASN A 681 -4.71 -6.76 18.17
N SER A 682 -5.81 -6.37 17.51
CA SER A 682 -6.08 -6.84 16.15
C SER A 682 -4.91 -6.49 15.20
N PRO A 683 -4.57 -7.38 14.25
CA PRO A 683 -3.47 -7.12 13.35
C PRO A 683 -3.78 -5.92 12.46
N THR A 684 -2.76 -5.11 12.24
CA THR A 684 -2.80 -3.94 11.34
C THR A 684 -1.97 -4.23 10.09
N GLY A 685 -1.86 -3.27 9.18
CA GLY A 685 -0.95 -3.42 8.06
C GLY A 685 0.47 -2.98 8.40
N LEU A 686 1.44 -3.61 7.75
CA LEU A 686 2.88 -3.32 7.89
C LEU A 686 3.50 -2.79 6.58
N GLY A 687 2.65 -2.57 5.56
CA GLY A 687 3.03 -2.15 4.22
C GLY A 687 3.84 -0.86 4.20
N GLU A 688 3.29 0.12 4.92
CA GLU A 688 3.71 1.52 4.91
C GLU A 688 4.40 1.97 6.20
N PRO A 689 3.98 1.53 7.41
CA PRO A 689 4.44 2.18 8.64
C PRO A 689 5.95 2.27 8.87
N PRO A 690 6.77 1.26 8.49
CA PRO A 690 8.19 1.35 8.78
C PRO A 690 8.96 2.41 7.98
N ILE A 691 8.42 2.93 6.87
CA ILE A 691 9.19 3.87 6.03
C ILE A 691 9.32 5.25 6.68
N ALA A 692 8.25 5.73 7.35
CA ALA A 692 8.15 7.13 7.77
C ALA A 692 9.18 7.50 8.85
N ALA A 693 9.44 6.60 9.78
CA ALA A 693 10.37 6.82 10.88
C ALA A 693 11.85 6.67 10.48
N ALA A 694 12.14 6.12 9.29
CA ALA A 694 13.50 5.69 8.94
C ALA A 694 14.38 6.89 8.55
N THR A 695 13.89 7.75 7.66
CA THR A 695 14.60 8.98 7.27
C THR A 695 15.01 9.85 8.47
N PRO A 696 14.11 10.21 9.41
CA PRO A 696 14.53 10.99 10.58
C PRO A 696 15.52 10.28 11.49
N ALA A 697 15.40 8.96 11.68
CA ALA A 697 16.38 8.21 12.48
C ALA A 697 17.78 8.32 11.87
N ILE A 698 17.87 8.20 10.53
CA ILE A 698 19.12 8.30 9.78
C ILE A 698 19.67 9.74 9.83
N THR A 699 18.88 10.76 9.53
CA THR A 699 19.36 12.15 9.51
C THR A 699 19.77 12.64 10.90
N ASN A 700 19.06 12.23 11.96
CA ASN A 700 19.44 12.54 13.34
C ASN A 700 20.75 11.83 13.73
N ALA A 701 20.97 10.61 13.21
CA ALA A 701 22.23 9.90 13.43
C ALA A 701 23.40 10.60 12.73
N ILE A 702 23.18 11.14 11.52
CA ILE A 702 24.17 11.93 10.78
C ILE A 702 24.55 13.18 11.55
N PHE A 703 23.56 13.88 12.13
CA PHE A 703 23.84 15.06 12.95
C PHE A 703 24.67 14.73 14.21
N ALA A 704 24.48 13.54 14.77
CA ALA A 704 25.18 13.10 15.97
C ALA A 704 26.61 12.58 15.71
N ALA A 705 26.94 12.21 14.47
CA ALA A 705 28.25 11.69 14.04
C ALA A 705 29.21 12.83 13.69
#